data_AF-A0A9E3TI41-F1
#
_entry.id   AF-A0A9E3TI41-F1
#
_cell.length_a   1.000
_cell.length_b   1.000
_cell.length_c   1.000
_cell.angle_alpha   90.00
_cell.angle_beta   90.00
_cell.angle_gamma   90.00
#
_symmetry.space_group_name_H-M   'P 1'
#
loop_
_entity.id
_entity.type
_entity.pdbx_description
1 polymer ?
#
loop_
_entity_poly.entity_id
_entity_poly.type
_entity_poly.pdbx_seq_one_letter_code
_entity_poly.pdbx_strand_id
1 'polypeptide(L)'
;MNDRDGSLGACCLTLRGRGTAPGLACGPLLRNSPDLAPEAFEGAILLAERAVPDDVGRILASAGTLTLSGTLLSHVSLLSREFGKPSVALGPRCPARLVPPGKDDTLVELIDVVGSPGELAVLREGDIVSIDGDAGTISLPGGLGEASRLAFRRIHAALVNYSRAPDSEASLGALLAVVEAGGQPALASVIGSAVLCRLVPPGSASRRLVEGMRSSRALGEVAEALLSEARDRIASEARSRCERTLDALTTCSDLGSLDQLHRSAHEGTRRDQARVRDLGDSESSLAPLLAPVDAEASRRRAKIVVRLVADVGAASELSDAALRPRLGGLLRLARDARSAGLGGEDVALLERRLAHAVADERERTGSRLVVPLSEGEPADRRLLGGKAAGLLAALEVLPAGCRVPRGFVVTSSAYRLHLLGERGERLHDAVREIRDGAALSRRARAILLGSEVLEDVVREIEAAWTLLGAARVAVRSSATVEDGPSGSLAGLFDTWLGVAGLDEVLHRTRLAWASLWNTRALRAMAAIGLSPLDVAQAVLVQEISETRAAGVLFSRDPAGRSDAVLVNATWGLGEAISQGEVGGDLYWVRRETGEVLASEPGAAVSCLALDPAGTGTIEVPLPLERAGRPCLGPGDLSRLAALARALEASAGRAQDVEFGIAEDGSVLVFQVRRIVPSRAG
;
A
#
# COMPACT_ATOMS: atom_id res chain seq x y z
N MET A 1 21.45 -41.64 -51.01
CA MET A 1 22.45 -42.15 -50.05
C MET A 1 23.11 -40.92 -49.45
N ASN A 2 22.48 -40.39 -48.40
CA ASN A 2 22.98 -40.40 -47.00
C ASN A 2 24.20 -39.49 -46.81
N ASP A 3 24.00 -38.31 -46.25
CA ASP A 3 24.11 -38.17 -44.79
C ASP A 3 23.18 -37.08 -44.25
N ARG A 4 22.37 -37.49 -43.27
CA ARG A 4 21.74 -36.62 -42.29
C ARG A 4 22.72 -36.58 -41.12
N ASP A 5 23.16 -35.38 -40.74
CA ASP A 5 23.47 -35.11 -39.35
C ASP A 5 23.16 -33.64 -39.05
N GLY A 6 22.07 -33.46 -38.30
CA GLY A 6 21.66 -32.18 -37.77
C GLY A 6 22.44 -31.88 -36.49
N SER A 7 23.12 -30.73 -36.49
CA SER A 7 23.47 -30.02 -35.26
C SER A 7 23.05 -28.56 -35.42
N LEU A 8 21.86 -28.24 -34.89
CA LEU A 8 21.42 -26.86 -34.67
C LEU A 8 22.22 -26.31 -33.48
N GLY A 9 23.23 -25.49 -33.77
CA GLY A 9 24.00 -24.75 -32.77
C GLY A 9 23.16 -23.66 -32.09
N ALA A 10 23.33 -23.55 -30.77
CA ALA A 10 22.62 -22.68 -29.86
C ALA A 10 22.63 -21.18 -30.27
N CYS A 11 21.45 -20.59 -30.47
CA CYS A 11 21.29 -19.13 -30.64
C CYS A 11 20.69 -18.50 -29.37
N CYS A 12 21.38 -17.51 -28.81
CA CYS A 12 20.93 -16.65 -27.71
C CYS A 12 20.07 -15.51 -28.28
N LEU A 13 18.85 -15.32 -27.77
CA LEU A 13 17.97 -14.21 -28.18
C LEU A 13 18.36 -12.94 -27.39
N THR A 14 18.62 -11.82 -28.08
CA THR A 14 18.95 -10.53 -27.44
C THR A 14 17.95 -9.43 -27.84
N LEU A 15 17.41 -8.71 -26.85
CA LEU A 15 16.44 -7.62 -27.00
C LEU A 15 17.07 -6.28 -26.61
N ARG A 16 16.60 -5.18 -27.22
CA ARG A 16 17.07 -3.80 -26.93
C ARG A 16 15.92 -2.95 -26.40
N GLY A 17 16.04 -2.46 -25.18
CA GLY A 17 15.18 -1.45 -24.56
C GLY A 17 15.94 -0.14 -24.28
N ARG A 18 15.45 0.60 -23.29
CA ARG A 18 16.07 1.79 -22.71
C ARG A 18 16.58 1.44 -21.31
N GLY A 19 17.87 1.66 -21.08
CA GLY A 19 18.45 1.63 -19.73
C GLY A 19 17.82 2.70 -18.85
N THR A 20 17.29 2.31 -17.70
CA THR A 20 16.65 3.22 -16.73
C THR A 20 17.38 3.26 -15.39
N ALA A 21 18.18 2.23 -15.09
CA ALA A 21 19.16 2.19 -14.02
C ALA A 21 20.37 1.33 -14.47
N PRO A 22 21.61 1.77 -14.25
CA PRO A 22 22.83 1.08 -14.73
C PRO A 22 23.12 -0.25 -13.99
N GLY A 23 23.98 -1.09 -14.55
CA GLY A 23 24.48 -2.36 -13.98
C GLY A 23 24.04 -3.64 -14.71
N LEU A 24 24.46 -4.82 -14.21
CA LEU A 24 24.21 -6.15 -14.81
C LEU A 24 23.48 -7.11 -13.85
N ALA A 25 22.51 -7.90 -14.34
CA ALA A 25 21.75 -8.88 -13.56
C ALA A 25 21.38 -10.14 -14.36
N CYS A 26 21.11 -11.27 -13.70
CA CYS A 26 20.62 -12.51 -14.33
C CYS A 26 19.74 -13.32 -13.36
N GLY A 27 18.67 -13.95 -13.85
CA GLY A 27 17.74 -14.74 -13.03
C GLY A 27 16.49 -15.23 -13.77
N PRO A 28 15.65 -16.08 -13.14
CA PRO A 28 14.35 -16.46 -13.70
C PRO A 28 13.42 -15.26 -13.82
N LEU A 29 12.73 -15.16 -14.95
CA LEU A 29 11.76 -14.12 -15.24
C LEU A 29 10.46 -14.43 -14.51
N LEU A 30 10.12 -13.60 -13.54
CA LEU A 30 8.89 -13.75 -12.77
C LEU A 30 8.00 -12.55 -13.01
N ARG A 31 6.74 -12.81 -13.32
CA ARG A 31 5.75 -11.75 -13.41
C ARG A 31 5.58 -11.14 -12.04
N ASN A 32 5.70 -9.83 -11.99
CA ASN A 32 5.34 -9.09 -10.81
C ASN A 32 3.85 -9.32 -10.52
N SER A 33 3.58 -9.89 -9.35
CA SER A 33 2.22 -10.15 -8.87
C SER A 33 2.10 -9.65 -7.43
N PRO A 34 1.02 -8.90 -7.11
CA PRO A 34 0.77 -8.44 -5.75
C PRO A 34 0.66 -9.60 -4.73
N ASP A 35 0.36 -10.81 -5.19
CA ASP A 35 0.22 -12.02 -4.36
C ASP A 35 1.54 -12.69 -4.04
N LEU A 36 2.62 -12.35 -4.74
CA LEU A 36 3.96 -12.89 -4.49
C LEU A 36 4.68 -12.04 -3.44
N ALA A 37 5.20 -12.70 -2.41
CA ALA A 37 6.00 -12.05 -1.38
C ALA A 37 7.38 -11.65 -1.95
N PRO A 38 8.07 -10.63 -1.40
CA PRO A 38 9.41 -10.23 -1.85
C PRO A 38 10.40 -11.39 -1.99
N GLU A 39 10.34 -12.35 -1.08
CA GLU A 39 11.20 -13.53 -1.02
C GLU A 39 11.06 -14.42 -2.27
N ALA A 40 9.89 -14.38 -2.93
CA ALA A 40 9.68 -15.10 -4.19
C ALA A 40 10.53 -14.54 -5.34
N PHE A 41 11.07 -13.33 -5.21
CA PHE A 41 11.90 -12.67 -6.22
C PHE A 41 13.40 -12.72 -5.91
N GLU A 42 13.83 -13.39 -4.84
CA GLU A 42 15.27 -13.51 -4.53
C GLU A 42 16.03 -14.14 -5.71
N GLY A 43 16.96 -13.38 -6.29
CA GLY A 43 17.75 -13.81 -7.46
C GLY A 43 16.95 -13.87 -8.78
N ALA A 44 15.67 -13.48 -8.78
CA ALA A 44 14.83 -13.42 -9.97
C ALA A 44 14.94 -12.08 -10.69
N ILE A 45 14.52 -12.06 -11.95
CA ILE A 45 14.29 -10.85 -12.72
C ILE A 45 12.80 -10.52 -12.63
N LEU A 46 12.48 -9.38 -12.01
CA LEU A 46 11.11 -8.94 -11.85
C LEU A 46 10.61 -8.31 -13.15
N LEU A 47 9.59 -8.92 -13.75
CA LEU A 47 8.88 -8.38 -14.90
C LEU A 47 7.64 -7.62 -14.47
N ALA A 48 7.56 -6.33 -14.76
CA ALA A 48 6.35 -5.56 -14.52
C ALA A 48 5.87 -4.85 -15.80
N GLU A 49 4.55 -4.76 -16.01
CA GLU A 49 4.02 -3.92 -17.10
C GLU A 49 4.34 -2.45 -16.85
N ARG A 50 4.07 -2.04 -15.60
CA ARG A 50 4.34 -0.77 -14.96
C ARG A 50 4.75 -1.06 -13.54
N ALA A 51 5.56 -0.18 -12.98
CA ALA A 51 5.90 -0.26 -11.57
C ALA A 51 4.92 0.51 -10.72
N VAL A 52 4.41 -0.15 -9.68
CA VAL A 52 3.60 0.51 -8.66
C VAL A 52 4.38 0.58 -7.35
N PRO A 53 4.10 1.56 -6.46
CA PRO A 53 4.82 1.72 -5.20
C PRO A 53 4.83 0.48 -4.28
N ASP A 54 3.92 -0.47 -4.49
CA ASP A 54 3.85 -1.73 -3.73
C ASP A 54 5.00 -2.71 -4.04
N ASP A 55 5.76 -2.46 -5.10
CA ASP A 55 6.80 -3.36 -5.60
C ASP A 55 8.16 -3.14 -4.95
N VAL A 56 8.35 -2.10 -4.12
CA VAL A 56 9.65 -1.76 -3.50
C VAL A 56 10.35 -2.96 -2.89
N GLY A 57 9.64 -3.76 -2.09
CA GLY A 57 10.23 -4.95 -1.46
C GLY A 57 10.67 -6.00 -2.49
N ARG A 58 9.88 -6.21 -3.55
CA ARG A 58 10.20 -7.18 -4.61
C ARG A 58 11.34 -6.68 -5.50
N ILE A 59 11.38 -5.38 -5.80
CA ILE A 59 12.48 -4.73 -6.52
C ILE A 59 13.78 -4.91 -5.73
N LEU A 60 13.75 -4.67 -4.42
CA LEU A 60 14.89 -4.87 -3.53
C LEU A 60 15.36 -6.34 -3.47
N ALA A 61 14.43 -7.29 -3.40
CA ALA A 61 14.75 -8.72 -3.41
C ALA A 61 15.25 -9.23 -4.76
N SER A 62 14.79 -8.62 -5.87
CA SER A 62 15.17 -9.01 -7.22
C SER A 62 16.64 -8.75 -7.55
N ALA A 63 17.16 -9.50 -8.52
CA ALA A 63 18.46 -9.26 -9.12
C ALA A 63 18.45 -8.04 -10.05
N GLY A 64 17.31 -7.77 -10.71
CA GLY A 64 17.10 -6.63 -11.61
C GLY A 64 15.65 -6.54 -12.08
N THR A 65 15.29 -5.43 -12.72
CA THR A 65 13.91 -5.15 -13.14
C THR A 65 13.78 -5.00 -14.65
N LEU A 66 12.72 -5.59 -15.21
CA LEU A 66 12.32 -5.44 -16.60
C LEU A 66 10.92 -4.83 -16.64
N THR A 67 10.76 -3.67 -17.30
CA THR A 67 9.44 -3.08 -17.52
C THR A 67 9.05 -3.02 -18.99
N LEU A 68 7.77 -3.24 -19.28
CA LEU A 68 7.26 -3.11 -20.65
C LEU A 68 7.04 -1.64 -21.02
N SER A 69 6.58 -0.87 -20.06
CA SER A 69 6.42 0.58 -20.15
C SER A 69 7.18 1.27 -19.02
N GLY A 70 7.60 2.51 -19.26
CA GLY A 70 8.37 3.27 -18.28
C GLY A 70 9.22 4.35 -18.94
N THR A 71 9.18 5.54 -18.36
CA THR A 71 10.10 6.63 -18.69
C THR A 71 11.27 6.63 -17.71
N LEU A 72 12.33 7.40 -18.00
CA LEU A 72 13.43 7.65 -17.05
C LEU A 72 12.94 8.14 -15.67
N LEU A 73 11.74 8.72 -15.64
CA LEU A 73 11.15 9.38 -14.48
C LEU A 73 10.10 8.52 -13.78
N SER A 74 9.87 7.30 -14.27
CA SER A 74 8.93 6.37 -13.64
C SER A 74 9.40 5.93 -12.26
N HIS A 75 8.45 5.51 -11.42
CA HIS A 75 8.70 5.11 -10.04
C HIS A 75 9.78 4.02 -9.92
N VAL A 76 9.75 2.98 -10.79
CA VAL A 76 10.82 1.95 -10.82
C VAL A 76 12.15 2.53 -11.24
N SER A 77 12.19 3.43 -12.23
CA SER A 77 13.47 4.01 -12.66
C SER A 77 14.12 4.83 -11.55
N LEU A 78 13.34 5.52 -10.73
CA LEU A 78 13.84 6.24 -9.55
C LEU A 78 14.32 5.28 -8.46
N LEU A 79 13.48 4.32 -8.06
CA LEU A 79 13.82 3.36 -7.00
C LEU A 79 14.99 2.44 -7.38
N SER A 80 15.01 1.91 -8.60
CA SER A 80 16.08 1.05 -9.08
C SER A 80 17.42 1.79 -9.11
N ARG A 81 17.44 3.09 -9.45
CA ARG A 81 18.65 3.93 -9.34
C ARG A 81 19.05 4.18 -7.89
N GLU A 82 18.08 4.44 -7.02
CA GLU A 82 18.32 4.67 -5.60
C GLU A 82 18.92 3.44 -4.90
N PHE A 83 18.45 2.25 -5.26
CA PHE A 83 18.87 0.97 -4.68
C PHE A 83 19.97 0.24 -5.46
N GLY A 84 20.48 0.82 -6.56
CA GLY A 84 21.52 0.21 -7.39
C GLY A 84 21.10 -1.09 -8.08
N LYS A 85 19.82 -1.21 -8.44
CA LYS A 85 19.27 -2.37 -9.17
C LYS A 85 19.29 -2.09 -10.69
N PRO A 86 19.91 -2.95 -11.51
CA PRO A 86 19.87 -2.81 -12.96
C PRO A 86 18.44 -2.84 -13.49
N SER A 87 18.11 -1.92 -14.40
CA SER A 87 16.74 -1.79 -14.90
C SER A 87 16.67 -1.40 -16.37
N VAL A 88 15.88 -2.15 -17.15
CA VAL A 88 15.61 -1.88 -18.57
C VAL A 88 14.11 -1.76 -18.81
N ALA A 89 13.70 -0.71 -19.52
CA ALA A 89 12.35 -0.51 -20.00
C ALA A 89 12.29 -0.74 -21.51
N LEU A 90 11.47 -1.69 -21.99
CA LEU A 90 11.38 -2.00 -23.43
C LEU A 90 10.82 -0.83 -24.24
N GLY A 91 9.73 -0.22 -23.77
CA GLY A 91 9.16 1.01 -24.33
C GLY A 91 8.83 0.92 -25.83
N PRO A 92 8.69 2.06 -26.52
CA PRO A 92 8.30 2.07 -27.94
C PRO A 92 9.40 1.56 -28.90
N ARG A 93 10.64 1.36 -28.43
CA ARG A 93 11.75 0.84 -29.25
C ARG A 93 11.72 -0.68 -29.43
N CYS A 94 11.14 -1.38 -28.45
CA CYS A 94 10.88 -2.80 -28.51
C CYS A 94 9.44 -2.99 -28.06
N PRO A 95 8.47 -2.71 -28.95
CA PRO A 95 7.06 -2.75 -28.58
C PRO A 95 6.75 -4.16 -28.10
N ALA A 96 6.28 -4.25 -26.87
CA ALA A 96 6.10 -5.50 -26.17
C ALA A 96 4.78 -5.43 -25.43
N ARG A 97 4.02 -6.51 -25.46
CA ARG A 97 2.74 -6.59 -24.77
C ARG A 97 2.84 -7.62 -23.67
N LEU A 98 2.37 -7.25 -22.48
CA LEU A 98 2.18 -8.24 -21.43
C LEU A 98 1.04 -9.13 -21.89
N VAL A 99 1.32 -10.41 -22.03
CA VAL A 99 0.25 -11.37 -22.30
C VAL A 99 -0.54 -11.51 -21.00
N PRO A 100 -1.87 -11.29 -21.02
CA PRO A 100 -2.71 -11.57 -19.87
C PRO A 100 -2.47 -13.01 -19.41
N PRO A 101 -2.59 -13.32 -18.10
CA PRO A 101 -2.37 -14.68 -17.62
C PRO A 101 -3.21 -15.67 -18.45
N GLY A 102 -2.54 -16.60 -19.12
CA GLY A 102 -3.11 -17.49 -20.13
C GLY A 102 -2.46 -18.88 -20.07
N LYS A 103 -2.91 -19.81 -20.92
CA LYS A 103 -2.54 -21.24 -20.83
C LYS A 103 -1.08 -21.57 -21.17
N ASP A 104 -0.34 -20.67 -21.81
CA ASP A 104 0.96 -21.01 -22.42
C ASP A 104 2.17 -20.43 -21.66
N ASP A 105 1.98 -19.96 -20.42
CA ASP A 105 2.98 -19.32 -19.55
C ASP A 105 3.74 -18.14 -20.20
N THR A 106 3.27 -17.67 -21.36
CA THR A 106 3.82 -16.50 -22.03
C THR A 106 3.56 -15.27 -21.17
N LEU A 107 4.63 -14.56 -20.85
CA LEU A 107 4.58 -13.30 -20.12
C LEU A 107 4.62 -12.12 -21.07
N VAL A 108 5.47 -12.17 -22.10
CA VAL A 108 5.69 -11.06 -23.01
C VAL A 108 5.65 -11.55 -24.45
N GLU A 109 4.83 -10.90 -25.27
CA GLU A 109 4.89 -10.99 -26.73
C GLU A 109 5.64 -9.77 -27.26
N LEU A 110 6.69 -10.03 -28.04
CA LEU A 110 7.46 -8.98 -28.70
C LEU A 110 6.86 -8.70 -30.07
N ILE A 111 6.59 -7.44 -30.34
CA ILE A 111 6.00 -6.95 -31.58
C ILE A 111 7.15 -6.44 -32.47
N ASP A 112 7.19 -6.87 -33.74
CA ASP A 112 8.17 -6.45 -34.74
C ASP A 112 9.66 -6.63 -34.33
N VAL A 113 10.05 -7.85 -33.95
CA VAL A 113 11.48 -8.17 -33.75
C VAL A 113 12.19 -8.23 -35.11
N VAL A 114 13.03 -7.23 -35.38
CA VAL A 114 13.85 -7.17 -36.60
C VAL A 114 14.85 -8.33 -36.60
N GLY A 115 14.66 -9.31 -37.49
CA GLY A 115 15.61 -10.41 -37.72
C GLY A 115 15.02 -11.70 -38.30
N SER A 116 13.74 -11.97 -38.08
CA SER A 116 13.03 -13.14 -38.63
C SER A 116 11.59 -12.76 -38.99
N PRO A 117 11.22 -12.58 -40.27
CA PRO A 117 9.84 -12.31 -40.64
C PRO A 117 8.99 -13.54 -40.33
N GLY A 118 8.12 -13.46 -39.31
CA GLY A 118 7.10 -14.48 -39.01
C GLY A 118 7.26 -15.28 -37.72
N GLU A 119 8.33 -15.09 -36.92
CA GLU A 119 8.44 -15.70 -35.58
C GLU A 119 8.22 -14.66 -34.48
N LEU A 120 7.11 -14.79 -33.74
CA LEU A 120 6.86 -14.08 -32.50
C LEU A 120 7.84 -14.58 -31.43
N ALA A 121 8.82 -13.76 -31.05
CA ALA A 121 9.65 -14.05 -29.89
C ALA A 121 8.84 -13.80 -28.61
N VAL A 122 8.75 -14.82 -27.75
CA VAL A 122 8.00 -14.77 -26.50
C VAL A 122 8.91 -14.97 -25.31
N LEU A 123 8.70 -14.20 -24.24
CA LEU A 123 9.29 -14.46 -22.93
C LEU A 123 8.26 -15.20 -22.08
N ARG A 124 8.65 -16.31 -21.46
CA ARG A 124 7.77 -17.14 -20.62
C ARG A 124 8.14 -17.04 -19.15
N GLU A 125 7.18 -17.33 -18.29
CA GLU A 125 7.40 -17.35 -16.85
C GLU A 125 8.40 -18.44 -16.48
N GLY A 126 9.39 -18.08 -15.67
CA GLY A 126 10.51 -18.92 -15.28
C GLY A 126 11.64 -19.03 -16.31
N ASP A 127 11.59 -18.33 -17.45
CA ASP A 127 12.73 -18.26 -18.37
C ASP A 127 13.92 -17.57 -17.69
N ILE A 128 15.14 -18.10 -17.86
CA ILE A 128 16.33 -17.45 -17.31
C ILE A 128 16.75 -16.31 -18.25
N VAL A 129 16.84 -15.08 -17.73
CA VAL A 129 17.19 -13.90 -18.53
C VAL A 129 18.33 -13.11 -17.89
N SER A 130 19.18 -12.50 -18.72
CA SER A 130 20.21 -11.55 -18.30
C SER A 130 19.81 -10.12 -18.70
N ILE A 131 20.08 -9.13 -17.87
CA ILE A 131 19.80 -7.69 -18.09
C ILE A 131 21.10 -6.89 -18.01
N ASP A 132 21.30 -5.98 -18.96
CA ASP A 132 22.31 -4.92 -18.95
C ASP A 132 21.62 -3.54 -18.97
N GLY A 133 21.66 -2.87 -17.83
CA GLY A 133 21.06 -1.56 -17.61
C GLY A 133 21.84 -0.41 -18.24
N ASP A 134 23.14 -0.57 -18.48
CA ASP A 134 24.00 0.43 -19.13
C ASP A 134 23.78 0.44 -20.65
N ALA A 135 23.74 -0.75 -21.26
CA ALA A 135 23.49 -0.94 -22.68
C ALA A 135 22.00 -0.94 -23.05
N GLY A 136 21.12 -1.14 -22.05
CA GLY A 136 19.69 -1.29 -22.26
C GLY A 136 19.32 -2.61 -22.96
N THR A 137 19.97 -3.73 -22.65
CA THR A 137 19.77 -5.02 -23.34
C THR A 137 19.30 -6.14 -22.43
N ILE A 138 18.64 -7.16 -23.02
CA ILE A 138 18.18 -8.38 -22.33
C ILE A 138 18.57 -9.60 -23.17
N SER A 139 19.02 -10.69 -22.55
CA SER A 139 19.48 -11.91 -23.25
C SER A 139 18.89 -13.20 -22.66
N LEU A 140 18.58 -14.20 -23.50
CA LEU A 140 18.05 -15.52 -23.11
C LEU A 140 18.89 -16.70 -23.64
N PRO A 141 19.18 -17.75 -22.83
CA PRO A 141 19.86 -18.96 -23.27
C PRO A 141 18.92 -19.83 -24.14
N GLY A 142 19.31 -20.09 -25.39
CA GLY A 142 18.54 -20.94 -26.32
C GLY A 142 18.72 -22.45 -26.09
N GLY A 143 17.74 -23.26 -26.56
CA GLY A 143 17.94 -24.71 -26.82
C GLY A 143 17.23 -25.77 -25.97
N LEU A 144 16.32 -25.43 -25.03
CA LEU A 144 15.54 -26.43 -24.26
C LEU A 144 14.17 -26.73 -24.90
N GLY A 145 13.83 -28.02 -25.06
CA GLY A 145 12.54 -28.49 -25.60
C GLY A 145 11.34 -28.27 -24.68
N GLU A 146 10.15 -28.21 -25.27
CA GLU A 146 8.88 -27.82 -24.63
C GLU A 146 8.40 -28.79 -23.54
N ALA A 147 8.59 -30.10 -23.73
CA ALA A 147 8.16 -31.13 -22.78
C ALA A 147 8.88 -31.04 -21.43
N SER A 148 10.19 -30.77 -21.44
CA SER A 148 11.01 -30.66 -20.23
C SER A 148 10.73 -29.38 -19.45
N ARG A 149 10.41 -28.28 -20.17
CA ARG A 149 9.98 -27.02 -19.56
C ARG A 149 8.58 -27.15 -18.92
N LEU A 150 7.68 -27.91 -19.54
CA LEU A 150 6.29 -28.08 -19.10
C LEU A 150 6.15 -29.05 -17.90
N ALA A 151 6.94 -30.13 -17.86
CA ALA A 151 6.89 -31.12 -16.77
C ALA A 151 7.30 -30.51 -15.41
N PHE A 152 8.33 -29.65 -15.43
CA PHE A 152 8.84 -29.02 -14.21
C PHE A 152 7.86 -27.99 -13.62
N ARG A 153 7.09 -27.29 -14.48
CA ARG A 153 6.07 -26.30 -14.06
C ARG A 153 4.82 -26.93 -13.43
N ARG A 154 4.34 -28.05 -13.98
CA ARG A 154 3.04 -28.67 -13.58
C ARG A 154 3.06 -29.30 -12.20
N ILE A 155 4.17 -29.92 -11.81
CA ILE A 155 4.32 -30.57 -10.50
C ILE A 155 4.38 -29.52 -9.38
N HIS A 156 5.10 -28.43 -9.62
CA HIS A 156 5.24 -27.35 -8.65
C HIS A 156 3.92 -26.59 -8.40
N ALA A 157 3.12 -26.32 -9.44
CA ALA A 157 1.86 -25.58 -9.33
C ALA A 157 0.73 -26.35 -8.61
N ALA A 158 0.63 -27.67 -8.81
CA ALA A 158 -0.43 -28.49 -8.21
C ALA A 158 -0.29 -28.62 -6.68
N LEU A 159 0.95 -28.79 -6.19
CA LEU A 159 1.25 -28.89 -4.77
C LEU A 159 1.01 -27.55 -4.03
N VAL A 160 1.37 -26.44 -4.66
CA VAL A 160 1.16 -25.10 -4.11
C VAL A 160 -0.33 -24.76 -3.99
N ASN A 161 -1.16 -25.12 -4.99
CA ASN A 161 -2.60 -24.82 -4.98
C ASN A 161 -3.39 -25.61 -3.93
N TYR A 162 -3.07 -26.88 -3.74
CA TYR A 162 -3.74 -27.70 -2.72
C TYR A 162 -3.40 -27.25 -1.30
N SER A 163 -2.14 -26.85 -1.05
CA SER A 163 -1.71 -26.35 0.26
C SER A 163 -2.44 -25.07 0.71
N ARG A 164 -3.10 -24.36 -0.22
CA ARG A 164 -3.74 -23.06 0.01
C ARG A 164 -5.27 -23.11 0.16
N ALA A 165 -5.98 -24.08 -0.43
CA ALA A 165 -7.44 -24.19 -0.36
C ALA A 165 -7.91 -25.66 -0.48
N PRO A 166 -8.01 -26.40 0.63
CA PRO A 166 -8.30 -27.83 0.61
C PRO A 166 -9.76 -28.19 0.21
N ASP A 167 -10.60 -27.18 -0.08
CA ASP A 167 -12.03 -27.25 0.16
C ASP A 167 -13.01 -26.99 -1.00
N SER A 168 -12.48 -26.88 -2.20
CA SER A 168 -13.24 -26.55 -3.41
C SER A 168 -13.44 -27.79 -4.27
N GLU A 169 -14.66 -28.02 -4.78
CA GLU A 169 -15.00 -29.15 -5.70
C GLU A 169 -14.08 -29.18 -6.93
N ALA A 170 -13.69 -28.01 -7.42
CA ALA A 170 -12.80 -27.86 -8.57
C ALA A 170 -11.32 -28.09 -8.23
N SER A 171 -10.87 -27.65 -7.06
CA SER A 171 -9.48 -27.85 -6.58
C SER A 171 -9.21 -29.31 -6.23
N LEU A 172 -10.24 -29.99 -5.72
CA LEU A 172 -10.26 -31.41 -5.46
C LEU A 172 -10.24 -32.22 -6.77
N GLY A 173 -11.09 -31.85 -7.74
CA GLY A 173 -11.09 -32.45 -9.07
C GLY A 173 -9.77 -32.29 -9.82
N ALA A 174 -9.10 -31.14 -9.69
CA ALA A 174 -7.80 -30.85 -10.33
C ALA A 174 -6.63 -31.65 -9.72
N LEU A 175 -6.65 -31.87 -8.40
CA LEU A 175 -5.64 -32.70 -7.72
C LEU A 175 -5.74 -34.17 -8.15
N LEU A 176 -6.96 -34.68 -8.26
CA LEU A 176 -7.26 -36.06 -8.68
C LEU A 176 -6.86 -36.30 -10.14
N ALA A 177 -7.11 -35.34 -11.03
CA ALA A 177 -6.72 -35.44 -12.43
C ALA A 177 -5.20 -35.47 -12.68
N VAL A 178 -4.38 -34.76 -11.86
CA VAL A 178 -2.91 -34.79 -11.94
C VAL A 178 -2.34 -36.16 -11.50
N VAL A 179 -3.04 -36.85 -10.61
CA VAL A 179 -2.67 -38.17 -10.08
C VAL A 179 -3.05 -39.29 -11.04
N GLU A 180 -4.15 -39.13 -11.77
CA GLU A 180 -4.56 -40.05 -12.85
C GLU A 180 -3.69 -39.90 -14.10
N ALA A 181 -3.24 -38.68 -14.43
CA ALA A 181 -2.42 -38.40 -15.60
C ALA A 181 -0.94 -38.82 -15.45
N GLY A 182 -0.43 -38.91 -14.22
CA GLY A 182 0.90 -39.44 -13.91
C GLY A 182 0.81 -40.91 -13.52
N GLY A 183 0.85 -41.82 -14.49
CA GLY A 183 0.70 -43.28 -14.32
C GLY A 183 1.78 -43.96 -13.47
N GLN A 184 1.92 -43.59 -12.20
CA GLN A 184 2.81 -44.17 -11.20
C GLN A 184 2.01 -44.40 -9.89
N PRO A 185 1.78 -45.65 -9.47
CA PRO A 185 0.89 -46.02 -8.35
C PRO A 185 1.33 -45.52 -6.96
N ALA A 186 2.45 -44.82 -6.84
CA ALA A 186 2.94 -44.26 -5.58
C ALA A 186 2.23 -42.96 -5.14
N LEU A 187 1.51 -42.25 -6.03
CA LEU A 187 0.87 -40.96 -5.71
C LEU A 187 -0.58 -41.05 -5.20
N ALA A 188 -1.29 -42.15 -5.47
CA ALA A 188 -2.72 -42.27 -5.15
C ALA A 188 -3.02 -42.58 -3.66
N SER A 189 -2.10 -43.21 -2.92
CA SER A 189 -2.32 -43.53 -1.50
C SER A 189 -2.17 -42.32 -0.57
N VAL A 190 -1.56 -41.23 -1.05
CA VAL A 190 -1.29 -40.01 -0.26
C VAL A 190 -2.52 -39.07 -0.22
N ILE A 191 -3.43 -39.17 -1.20
CA ILE A 191 -4.53 -38.19 -1.39
C ILE A 191 -5.84 -38.62 -0.75
N GLY A 192 -6.13 -39.92 -0.68
CA GLY A 192 -7.33 -40.44 -0.01
C GLY A 192 -7.40 -40.14 1.50
N SER A 193 -6.24 -39.98 2.16
CA SER A 193 -6.19 -39.60 3.58
C SER A 193 -6.42 -38.10 3.83
N ALA A 194 -6.31 -37.24 2.80
CA ALA A 194 -6.29 -35.79 2.97
C ALA A 194 -7.66 -35.12 2.78
N VAL A 195 -8.56 -35.72 2.00
CA VAL A 195 -9.86 -35.13 1.58
C VAL A 195 -10.96 -35.32 2.64
N LEU A 196 -10.94 -36.43 3.37
CA LEU A 196 -11.95 -36.77 4.38
C LEU A 196 -11.82 -35.96 5.68
N CYS A 197 -10.71 -35.24 5.88
CA CYS A 197 -10.42 -34.64 7.17
C CYS A 197 -10.96 -33.21 7.38
N ARG A 198 -11.60 -32.53 6.39
CA ARG A 198 -11.78 -31.06 6.55
C ARG A 198 -13.11 -30.35 6.29
N LEU A 199 -14.21 -30.88 5.70
CA LEU A 199 -15.25 -29.93 5.22
C LEU A 199 -16.69 -30.34 5.11
N VAL A 200 -17.57 -29.50 5.69
CA VAL A 200 -18.71 -28.87 5.00
C VAL A 200 -19.08 -27.57 5.77
N PRO A 201 -19.09 -26.36 5.17
CA PRO A 201 -19.64 -25.15 5.79
C PRO A 201 -21.10 -24.85 5.35
N PRO A 202 -21.94 -24.16 6.18
CA PRO A 202 -23.40 -24.01 5.98
C PRO A 202 -23.83 -22.81 5.08
N GLY A 203 -24.91 -22.96 4.27
CA GLY A 203 -25.56 -21.89 3.49
C GLY A 203 -26.83 -22.31 2.69
N SER A 204 -27.46 -21.40 1.92
CA SER A 204 -28.73 -21.65 1.17
C SER A 204 -28.67 -22.79 0.12
N ALA A 205 -27.46 -23.19 -0.28
CA ALA A 205 -27.22 -24.37 -1.11
C ALA A 205 -27.44 -25.69 -0.34
N SER A 206 -27.16 -25.70 0.97
CA SER A 206 -27.37 -26.84 1.87
C SER A 206 -28.85 -27.19 2.01
N ARG A 207 -29.74 -26.19 2.09
CA ARG A 207 -31.20 -26.37 2.18
C ARG A 207 -31.77 -27.03 0.92
N ARG A 208 -31.30 -26.64 -0.28
CA ARG A 208 -31.70 -27.24 -1.56
C ARG A 208 -31.10 -28.64 -1.79
N LEU A 209 -29.84 -28.87 -1.38
CA LEU A 209 -29.19 -30.19 -1.43
C LEU A 209 -29.94 -31.19 -0.55
N VAL A 210 -30.37 -30.74 0.65
CA VAL A 210 -31.13 -31.53 1.62
C VAL A 210 -32.58 -31.77 1.19
N GLU A 211 -33.30 -30.76 0.70
CA GLU A 211 -34.67 -30.91 0.14
C GLU A 211 -34.68 -31.81 -1.11
N GLY A 212 -33.62 -31.76 -1.93
CA GLY A 212 -33.41 -32.64 -3.08
C GLY A 212 -33.04 -34.09 -2.71
N MET A 213 -32.25 -34.30 -1.66
CA MET A 213 -31.96 -35.66 -1.15
C MET A 213 -33.17 -36.30 -0.46
N ARG A 214 -34.01 -35.51 0.25
CA ARG A 214 -35.24 -35.98 0.94
C ARG A 214 -36.39 -36.36 0.00
N SER A 215 -36.45 -35.79 -1.20
CA SER A 215 -37.49 -36.07 -2.21
C SER A 215 -37.16 -37.28 -3.11
N SER A 216 -35.94 -37.84 -3.01
CA SER A 216 -35.52 -39.05 -3.71
C SER A 216 -35.80 -40.32 -2.90
N ARG A 217 -36.60 -41.24 -3.46
CA ARG A 217 -37.01 -42.51 -2.82
C ARG A 217 -35.84 -43.49 -2.54
N ALA A 218 -34.64 -43.25 -3.09
CA ALA A 218 -33.44 -44.10 -2.92
C ALA A 218 -32.41 -43.55 -1.91
N LEU A 219 -32.50 -42.27 -1.53
CA LEU A 219 -31.53 -41.57 -0.67
C LEU A 219 -32.13 -41.05 0.64
N GLY A 220 -33.43 -41.25 0.89
CA GLY A 220 -34.13 -40.70 2.07
C GLY A 220 -33.61 -41.19 3.43
N GLU A 221 -33.26 -42.48 3.56
CA GLU A 221 -32.68 -43.03 4.79
C GLU A 221 -31.23 -42.55 5.01
N VAL A 222 -30.46 -42.44 3.92
CA VAL A 222 -29.10 -41.88 3.94
C VAL A 222 -29.15 -40.38 4.26
N ALA A 223 -30.16 -39.66 3.77
CA ALA A 223 -30.35 -38.24 4.04
C ALA A 223 -30.71 -37.97 5.50
N GLU A 224 -31.62 -38.72 6.13
CA GLU A 224 -31.91 -38.54 7.57
C GLU A 224 -30.75 -38.97 8.47
N ALA A 225 -29.97 -40.00 8.11
CA ALA A 225 -28.73 -40.34 8.81
C ALA A 225 -27.69 -39.21 8.71
N LEU A 226 -27.48 -38.65 7.51
CA LEU A 226 -26.56 -37.53 7.29
C LEU A 226 -27.06 -36.23 7.95
N LEU A 227 -28.37 -36.02 8.07
CA LEU A 227 -28.94 -34.87 8.76
C LEU A 227 -28.85 -35.00 10.27
N SER A 228 -29.04 -36.21 10.82
CA SER A 228 -28.76 -36.50 12.22
C SER A 228 -27.29 -36.26 12.53
N GLU A 229 -26.38 -36.78 11.70
CA GLU A 229 -24.93 -36.59 11.86
C GLU A 229 -24.53 -35.11 11.70
N ALA A 230 -25.18 -34.36 10.81
CA ALA A 230 -24.98 -32.92 10.67
C ALA A 230 -25.46 -32.14 11.90
N ARG A 231 -26.61 -32.50 12.49
CA ARG A 231 -27.11 -31.89 13.74
C ARG A 231 -26.18 -32.18 14.90
N ASP A 232 -25.74 -33.43 15.05
CA ASP A 232 -24.79 -33.85 16.08
C ASP A 232 -23.45 -33.14 15.92
N ARG A 233 -23.01 -32.95 14.68
CA ARG A 233 -21.80 -32.18 14.37
C ARG A 233 -21.96 -30.69 14.71
N ILE A 234 -23.10 -30.06 14.40
CA ILE A 234 -23.37 -28.66 14.79
C ILE A 234 -23.39 -28.52 16.31
N ALA A 235 -24.03 -29.44 17.02
CA ALA A 235 -24.08 -29.45 18.48
C ALA A 235 -22.68 -29.68 19.09
N SER A 236 -21.87 -30.56 18.49
CA SER A 236 -20.48 -30.80 18.89
C SER A 236 -19.59 -29.58 18.64
N GLU A 237 -19.72 -28.93 17.49
CA GLU A 237 -19.02 -27.70 17.15
C GLU A 237 -19.40 -26.55 18.09
N ALA A 238 -20.70 -26.38 18.36
CA ALA A 238 -21.23 -25.37 19.29
C ALA A 238 -20.74 -25.61 20.72
N ARG A 239 -20.75 -26.88 21.19
CA ARG A 239 -20.20 -27.28 22.48
C ARG A 239 -18.72 -26.97 22.56
N SER A 240 -17.95 -27.41 21.58
CA SER A 240 -16.51 -27.15 21.52
C SER A 240 -16.20 -25.64 21.46
N ARG A 241 -17.04 -24.84 20.80
CA ARG A 241 -16.93 -23.38 20.79
C ARG A 241 -17.24 -22.76 22.16
N CYS A 242 -18.30 -23.20 22.83
CA CYS A 242 -18.67 -22.73 24.17
C CYS A 242 -17.61 -23.13 25.21
N GLU A 243 -17.07 -24.35 25.13
CA GLU A 243 -15.96 -24.82 25.97
C GLU A 243 -14.70 -23.98 25.74
N ARG A 244 -14.29 -23.77 24.50
CA ARG A 244 -13.16 -22.87 24.18
C ARG A 244 -13.40 -21.44 24.67
N THR A 245 -14.63 -20.96 24.60
CA THR A 245 -14.96 -19.61 25.08
C THR A 245 -14.94 -19.55 26.61
N LEU A 246 -15.41 -20.59 27.29
CA LEU A 246 -15.33 -20.72 28.74
C LEU A 246 -13.85 -20.73 29.18
N ASP A 247 -13.01 -21.52 28.53
CA ASP A 247 -11.56 -21.55 28.79
C ASP A 247 -10.92 -20.18 28.54
N ALA A 248 -11.30 -19.51 27.44
CA ALA A 248 -10.82 -18.16 27.16
C ALA A 248 -11.30 -17.13 28.21
N LEU A 249 -12.53 -17.24 28.70
CA LEU A 249 -13.07 -16.36 29.74
C LEU A 249 -12.35 -16.55 31.09
N THR A 250 -11.98 -17.78 31.44
CA THR A 250 -11.25 -18.04 32.70
C THR A 250 -9.86 -17.39 32.74
N THR A 251 -9.25 -17.22 31.56
CA THR A 251 -7.92 -16.61 31.39
C THR A 251 -7.98 -15.15 30.96
N CYS A 252 -9.16 -14.65 30.55
CA CYS A 252 -9.38 -13.26 30.16
C CYS A 252 -9.04 -12.28 31.30
N SER A 253 -8.45 -11.14 30.94
CA SER A 253 -7.93 -10.16 31.90
C SER A 253 -8.41 -8.73 31.65
N ASP A 254 -9.07 -8.46 30.54
CA ASP A 254 -9.58 -7.15 30.16
C ASP A 254 -11.10 -7.17 29.90
N LEU A 255 -11.78 -6.07 30.23
CA LEU A 255 -13.23 -5.94 30.12
C LEU A 255 -13.72 -5.98 28.66
N GLY A 256 -12.97 -5.38 27.74
CA GLY A 256 -13.35 -5.31 26.33
C GLY A 256 -13.38 -6.67 25.65
N SER A 257 -12.35 -7.48 25.84
CA SER A 257 -12.27 -8.85 25.31
C SER A 257 -13.25 -9.77 26.02
N LEU A 258 -13.51 -9.57 27.31
CA LEU A 258 -14.55 -10.30 28.03
C LEU A 258 -15.92 -10.05 27.39
N ASP A 259 -16.29 -8.78 27.18
CA ASP A 259 -17.55 -8.40 26.54
C ASP A 259 -17.60 -8.85 25.07
N GLN A 260 -16.45 -8.91 24.38
CA GLN A 260 -16.37 -9.41 23.00
C GLN A 260 -16.51 -10.93 22.92
N LEU A 261 -15.83 -11.69 23.78
CA LEU A 261 -15.95 -13.15 23.86
C LEU A 261 -17.38 -13.54 24.22
N HIS A 262 -17.96 -12.83 25.17
CA HIS A 262 -19.35 -13.03 25.58
C HIS A 262 -20.32 -12.76 24.44
N ARG A 263 -20.18 -11.62 23.73
CA ARG A 263 -21.00 -11.32 22.54
C ARG A 263 -20.79 -12.32 21.41
N SER A 264 -19.54 -12.72 21.14
CA SER A 264 -19.19 -13.69 20.10
C SER A 264 -19.77 -15.08 20.40
N ALA A 265 -19.78 -15.51 21.66
CA ALA A 265 -20.46 -16.72 22.08
C ALA A 265 -21.98 -16.61 21.86
N HIS A 266 -22.59 -15.49 22.24
CA HIS A 266 -24.01 -15.24 21.99
C HIS A 266 -24.36 -15.23 20.50
N GLU A 267 -23.56 -14.56 19.67
CA GLU A 267 -23.75 -14.55 18.22
C GLU A 267 -23.51 -15.92 17.58
N GLY A 268 -22.48 -16.64 18.01
CA GLY A 268 -22.18 -17.99 17.54
C GLY A 268 -23.29 -18.96 17.86
N THR A 269 -23.76 -18.97 19.11
CA THR A 269 -24.91 -19.78 19.53
C THR A 269 -26.18 -19.40 18.78
N ARG A 270 -26.43 -18.10 18.54
CA ARG A 270 -27.55 -17.65 17.69
C ARG A 270 -27.46 -18.16 16.25
N ARG A 271 -26.25 -18.17 15.66
CA ARG A 271 -26.03 -18.74 14.31
C ARG A 271 -26.24 -20.24 14.28
N ASP A 272 -25.73 -20.95 15.28
CA ASP A 272 -25.90 -22.41 15.39
C ASP A 272 -27.38 -22.77 15.65
N GLN A 273 -28.11 -21.98 16.44
CA GLN A 273 -29.56 -22.08 16.60
C GLN A 273 -30.29 -21.89 15.27
N ALA A 274 -29.92 -20.89 14.47
CA ALA A 274 -30.49 -20.69 13.14
C ALA A 274 -30.18 -21.87 12.19
N ARG A 275 -28.97 -22.44 12.23
CA ARG A 275 -28.60 -23.63 11.45
C ARG A 275 -29.45 -24.85 11.83
N VAL A 276 -29.64 -25.08 13.13
CA VAL A 276 -30.48 -26.17 13.65
C VAL A 276 -31.95 -25.95 13.29
N ARG A 277 -32.43 -24.70 13.35
CA ARG A 277 -33.78 -24.29 12.91
C ARG A 277 -34.00 -24.56 11.43
N ASP A 278 -33.03 -24.24 10.57
CA ASP A 278 -33.08 -24.51 9.12
C ASP A 278 -33.07 -26.01 8.78
N LEU A 279 -32.53 -26.85 9.68
CA LEU A 279 -32.58 -28.31 9.58
C LEU A 279 -33.87 -28.93 10.16
N GLY A 280 -34.82 -28.11 10.63
CA GLY A 280 -36.16 -28.51 11.04
C GLY A 280 -36.33 -28.90 12.50
N ASP A 281 -35.43 -28.46 13.39
CA ASP A 281 -35.42 -28.84 14.81
C ASP A 281 -35.58 -27.62 15.75
N SER A 282 -35.86 -27.85 17.05
CA SER A 282 -36.17 -26.79 18.01
C SER A 282 -34.90 -26.08 18.52
N GLU A 283 -34.95 -24.75 18.62
CA GLU A 283 -33.82 -23.91 19.07
C GLU A 283 -33.42 -24.10 20.54
N SER A 284 -34.28 -24.75 21.31
CA SER A 284 -34.15 -24.90 22.76
C SER A 284 -33.00 -25.82 23.19
N SER A 285 -32.48 -26.65 22.28
CA SER A 285 -31.46 -27.66 22.57
C SER A 285 -30.05 -27.10 22.83
N LEU A 286 -29.72 -25.92 22.28
CA LEU A 286 -28.39 -25.31 22.40
C LEU A 286 -28.28 -24.25 23.51
N ALA A 287 -29.40 -23.73 24.01
CA ALA A 287 -29.42 -22.69 25.05
C ALA A 287 -28.70 -23.08 26.37
N PRO A 288 -28.78 -24.33 26.87
CA PRO A 288 -28.07 -24.74 28.07
C PRO A 288 -26.53 -24.67 27.95
N LEU A 289 -25.98 -24.68 26.73
CA LEU A 289 -24.53 -24.59 26.50
C LEU A 289 -23.97 -23.18 26.77
N LEU A 290 -24.80 -22.15 26.70
CA LEU A 290 -24.39 -20.75 26.88
C LEU A 290 -24.49 -20.27 28.33
N ALA A 291 -25.39 -20.85 29.12
CA ALA A 291 -25.55 -20.54 30.54
C ALA A 291 -24.24 -20.57 31.36
N PRO A 292 -23.35 -21.59 31.23
CA PRO A 292 -22.06 -21.59 31.94
C PRO A 292 -21.12 -20.47 31.48
N VAL A 293 -21.18 -20.08 30.20
CA VAL A 293 -20.39 -18.98 29.64
C VAL A 293 -20.82 -17.64 30.25
N ASP A 294 -22.14 -17.39 30.35
CA ASP A 294 -22.70 -16.18 30.97
C ASP A 294 -22.31 -16.04 32.45
N ALA A 295 -22.35 -17.17 33.17
CA ALA A 295 -22.00 -17.21 34.59
C ALA A 295 -20.51 -16.90 34.81
N GLU A 296 -19.63 -17.47 33.98
CA GLU A 296 -18.19 -17.22 34.07
C GLU A 296 -17.82 -15.80 33.64
N ALA A 297 -18.43 -15.27 32.57
CA ALA A 297 -18.24 -13.89 32.14
C ALA A 297 -18.60 -12.90 33.26
N SER A 298 -19.73 -13.12 33.93
CA SER A 298 -20.18 -12.28 35.05
C SER A 298 -19.22 -12.32 36.24
N ARG A 299 -18.77 -13.52 36.63
CA ARG A 299 -17.79 -13.71 37.70
C ARG A 299 -16.48 -13.02 37.39
N ARG A 300 -16.00 -13.16 36.16
CA ARG A 300 -14.73 -12.61 35.71
C ARG A 300 -14.77 -11.08 35.64
N ARG A 301 -15.87 -10.51 35.16
CA ARG A 301 -16.13 -9.07 35.14
C ARG A 301 -15.99 -8.46 36.54
N ALA A 302 -16.62 -9.05 37.54
CA ALA A 302 -16.51 -8.59 38.94
C ALA A 302 -15.05 -8.58 39.43
N LYS A 303 -14.29 -9.63 39.13
CA LYS A 303 -12.88 -9.73 39.51
C LYS A 303 -12.00 -8.68 38.81
N ILE A 304 -12.24 -8.42 37.53
CA ILE A 304 -11.49 -7.40 36.77
C ILE A 304 -11.79 -6.00 37.31
N VAL A 305 -13.04 -5.69 37.64
CA VAL A 305 -13.42 -4.39 38.21
C VAL A 305 -12.71 -4.14 39.55
N VAL A 306 -12.60 -5.13 40.42
CA VAL A 306 -11.85 -5.00 41.68
C VAL A 306 -10.39 -4.66 41.43
N ARG A 307 -9.75 -5.33 40.47
CA ARG A 307 -8.36 -5.03 40.08
C ARG A 307 -8.22 -3.64 39.47
N LEU A 308 -9.16 -3.23 38.63
CA LEU A 308 -9.17 -1.92 37.98
C LEU A 308 -9.22 -0.78 39.00
N VAL A 309 -10.02 -0.93 40.06
CA VAL A 309 -10.07 0.02 41.18
C VAL A 309 -8.70 0.14 41.86
N ALA A 310 -8.05 -1.00 42.14
CA ALA A 310 -6.72 -1.00 42.76
C ALA A 310 -5.65 -0.37 41.84
N ASP A 311 -5.69 -0.69 40.53
CA ASP A 311 -4.76 -0.14 39.54
C ASP A 311 -4.94 1.38 39.39
N VAL A 312 -6.18 1.89 39.44
CA VAL A 312 -6.46 3.33 39.47
C VAL A 312 -5.94 3.99 40.74
N GLY A 313 -6.17 3.38 41.90
CA GLY A 313 -5.64 3.88 43.17
C GLY A 313 -4.11 4.05 43.09
N ALA A 314 -3.39 3.00 42.70
CA ALA A 314 -1.94 3.04 42.53
C ALA A 314 -1.48 4.07 41.48
N ALA A 315 -2.22 4.21 40.37
CA ALA A 315 -1.92 5.20 39.35
C ALA A 315 -2.14 6.64 39.83
N SER A 316 -3.15 6.88 40.65
CA SER A 316 -3.49 8.20 41.19
C SER A 316 -2.41 8.74 42.14
N GLU A 317 -1.58 7.86 42.70
CA GLU A 317 -0.45 8.18 43.58
C GLU A 317 0.87 8.44 42.84
N LEU A 318 0.97 8.16 41.53
CA LEU A 318 2.20 8.38 40.76
C LEU A 318 2.64 9.85 40.82
N SER A 319 3.93 10.17 40.82
CA SER A 319 4.36 11.58 40.67
C SER A 319 4.16 12.08 39.23
N ASP A 320 4.08 13.39 39.01
CA ASP A 320 3.88 13.96 37.67
C ASP A 320 4.98 13.56 36.68
N ALA A 321 6.23 13.43 37.17
CA ALA A 321 7.34 12.91 36.38
C ALA A 321 7.15 11.46 35.92
N ALA A 322 6.48 10.62 36.72
CA ALA A 322 6.18 9.23 36.40
C ALA A 322 4.89 9.07 35.56
N LEU A 323 3.98 10.05 35.58
CA LEU A 323 2.77 10.09 34.76
C LEU A 323 3.09 10.26 33.27
N ARG A 324 3.99 11.19 32.90
CA ARG A 324 4.29 11.54 31.49
C ARG A 324 4.63 10.34 30.59
N PRO A 325 5.60 9.47 30.90
CA PRO A 325 5.90 8.32 30.04
C PRO A 325 4.79 7.27 30.00
N ARG A 326 3.83 7.33 30.94
CA ARG A 326 2.70 6.38 31.07
C ARG A 326 1.35 6.99 30.68
N LEU A 327 1.35 8.21 30.14
CA LEU A 327 0.13 8.98 29.87
C LEU A 327 -0.88 8.17 29.05
N GLY A 328 -0.39 7.38 28.09
CA GLY A 328 -1.25 6.55 27.28
C GLY A 328 -1.98 5.45 28.06
N GLY A 329 -1.21 4.75 28.90
CA GLY A 329 -1.60 3.71 29.85
C GLY A 329 -2.73 4.16 30.74
N LEU A 330 -2.52 5.35 31.28
CA LEU A 330 -3.37 5.96 32.27
C LEU A 330 -4.63 6.57 31.67
N LEU A 331 -4.56 7.10 30.44
CA LEU A 331 -5.76 7.52 29.70
C LEU A 331 -6.68 6.34 29.38
N ARG A 332 -6.12 5.17 29.00
CA ARG A 332 -6.90 3.93 28.90
C ARG A 332 -7.54 3.57 30.22
N LEU A 333 -6.72 3.51 31.28
CA LEU A 333 -7.17 3.15 32.63
C LEU A 333 -8.35 4.01 33.09
N ALA A 334 -8.25 5.33 32.87
CA ALA A 334 -9.34 6.28 33.17
C ALA A 334 -10.57 6.03 32.29
N ARG A 335 -10.41 5.75 30.99
CA ARG A 335 -11.53 5.42 30.09
C ARG A 335 -12.23 4.13 30.48
N ASP A 336 -11.47 3.10 30.86
CA ASP A 336 -12.00 1.81 31.29
C ASP A 336 -12.74 1.94 32.61
N ALA A 337 -12.21 2.74 33.55
CA ALA A 337 -12.89 3.07 34.80
C ALA A 337 -14.23 3.77 34.55
N ARG A 338 -14.27 4.73 33.62
CA ARG A 338 -15.50 5.43 33.19
C ARG A 338 -16.51 4.47 32.55
N SER A 339 -16.04 3.60 31.65
CA SER A 339 -16.89 2.63 30.96
C SER A 339 -17.47 1.57 31.91
N ALA A 340 -16.75 1.26 32.99
CA ALA A 340 -17.22 0.42 34.08
C ALA A 340 -18.13 1.17 35.08
N GLY A 341 -18.38 2.47 34.89
CA GLY A 341 -19.22 3.29 35.76
C GLY A 341 -18.61 3.58 37.14
N LEU A 342 -17.28 3.52 37.26
CA LEU A 342 -16.58 3.75 38.52
C LEU A 342 -16.48 5.25 38.82
N GLY A 343 -17.06 5.70 39.93
CA GLY A 343 -17.13 7.11 40.34
C GLY A 343 -16.41 7.43 41.67
N GLY A 344 -15.33 6.73 42.00
CA GLY A 344 -14.57 6.94 43.25
C GLY A 344 -13.65 8.17 43.22
N GLU A 345 -13.14 8.59 44.38
CA GLU A 345 -12.27 9.76 44.54
C GLU A 345 -10.94 9.62 43.78
N ASP A 346 -10.31 8.44 43.82
CA ASP A 346 -9.03 8.17 43.15
C ASP A 346 -9.12 8.29 41.61
N VAL A 347 -10.25 7.85 41.04
CA VAL A 347 -10.53 7.95 39.61
C VAL A 347 -10.62 9.43 39.22
N ALA A 348 -11.38 10.22 39.96
CA ALA A 348 -11.55 11.63 39.69
C ALA A 348 -10.23 12.42 39.86
N LEU A 349 -9.38 12.02 40.82
CA LEU A 349 -8.05 12.60 41.00
C LEU A 349 -7.12 12.27 39.83
N LEU A 350 -7.05 11.00 39.42
CA LEU A 350 -6.24 10.57 38.29
C LEU A 350 -6.64 11.31 36.99
N GLU A 351 -7.94 11.46 36.73
CA GLU A 351 -8.44 12.19 35.56
C GLU A 351 -7.98 13.66 35.54
N ARG A 352 -8.06 14.37 36.68
CA ARG A 352 -7.58 15.75 36.78
C ARG A 352 -6.08 15.87 36.51
N ARG A 353 -5.29 14.94 37.04
CA ARG A 353 -3.82 14.94 36.87
C ARG A 353 -3.40 14.59 35.46
N LEU A 354 -4.08 13.65 34.81
CA LEU A 354 -3.85 13.34 33.40
C LEU A 354 -4.18 14.53 32.49
N ALA A 355 -5.27 15.24 32.76
CA ALA A 355 -5.61 16.44 32.01
C ALA A 355 -4.50 17.51 32.10
N HIS A 356 -3.93 17.70 33.29
CA HIS A 356 -2.79 18.61 33.48
C HIS A 356 -1.53 18.14 32.74
N ALA A 357 -1.15 16.86 32.87
CA ALA A 357 0.03 16.32 32.20
C ALA A 357 -0.08 16.31 30.66
N VAL A 358 -1.29 16.14 30.11
CA VAL A 358 -1.55 16.30 28.67
C VAL A 358 -1.33 17.76 28.25
N ALA A 359 -1.75 18.74 29.07
CA ALA A 359 -1.53 20.16 28.79
C ALA A 359 -0.04 20.52 28.76
N ASP A 360 0.74 20.04 29.74
CA ASP A 360 2.19 20.21 29.77
C ASP A 360 2.91 19.61 28.56
N GLU A 361 2.47 18.43 28.11
CA GLU A 361 3.10 17.73 26.98
C GLU A 361 2.84 18.46 25.65
N ARG A 362 1.68 19.13 25.54
CA ARG A 362 1.36 20.03 24.41
C ARG A 362 2.25 21.26 24.40
N GLU A 363 2.54 21.82 25.57
CA GLU A 363 3.47 22.94 25.70
C GLU A 363 4.91 22.52 25.33
N ARG A 364 5.33 21.31 25.73
CA ARG A 364 6.68 20.77 25.50
C ARG A 364 6.98 20.41 24.04
N THR A 365 5.99 19.94 23.28
CA THR A 365 6.17 19.39 21.91
C THR A 365 6.18 20.45 20.80
N GLY A 366 6.14 21.74 21.16
CA GLY A 366 5.95 22.83 20.23
C GLY A 366 4.47 22.96 19.89
N SER A 367 3.85 24.03 20.37
CA SER A 367 2.39 24.29 20.38
C SER A 367 1.67 24.25 19.03
N ARG A 368 2.38 24.14 17.91
CA ARG A 368 1.79 24.26 16.57
C ARG A 368 1.33 22.90 16.05
N LEU A 369 0.06 22.58 16.28
CA LEU A 369 -0.62 21.42 15.69
C LEU A 369 -0.87 21.62 14.20
N VAL A 370 -1.03 22.88 13.78
CA VAL A 370 -1.14 23.30 12.39
C VAL A 370 -0.18 24.47 12.13
N VAL A 371 0.48 24.46 10.98
CA VAL A 371 1.38 25.54 10.52
C VAL A 371 0.89 26.05 9.16
N PRO A 372 0.67 27.35 8.98
CA PRO A 372 0.31 27.90 7.67
C PRO A 372 1.46 27.79 6.68
N LEU A 373 1.14 27.61 5.39
CA LEU A 373 2.13 27.61 4.32
C LEU A 373 2.38 29.06 3.85
N SER A 374 3.12 29.82 4.64
CA SER A 374 3.40 31.24 4.43
C SER A 374 4.87 31.59 4.65
N GLU A 375 5.32 32.69 4.03
CA GLU A 375 6.67 33.22 4.23
C GLU A 375 6.95 33.52 5.71
N GLY A 376 8.19 33.29 6.15
CA GLY A 376 8.65 33.49 7.53
C GLY A 376 8.38 32.33 8.48
N GLU A 377 7.63 31.31 8.06
CA GLU A 377 7.48 30.07 8.82
C GLU A 377 8.72 29.17 8.70
N PRO A 378 9.22 28.58 9.79
CA PRO A 378 10.43 27.77 9.75
C PRO A 378 10.21 26.46 9.00
N ALA A 379 11.07 26.17 8.03
CA ALA A 379 11.07 24.92 7.26
C ALA A 379 11.64 23.72 8.05
N ASP A 380 11.11 23.44 9.25
CA ASP A 380 11.57 22.34 10.10
C ASP A 380 11.03 20.98 9.60
N ARG A 381 11.91 20.17 9.01
CA ARG A 381 11.59 18.81 8.54
C ARG A 381 11.08 17.88 9.64
N ARG A 382 11.50 18.07 10.89
CA ARG A 382 11.05 17.24 12.03
C ARG A 382 9.58 17.50 12.36
N LEU A 383 9.12 18.74 12.15
CA LEU A 383 7.75 19.16 12.42
C LEU A 383 6.84 18.97 11.20
N LEU A 384 7.33 19.29 10.00
CA LEU A 384 6.51 19.42 8.79
C LEU A 384 6.66 18.24 7.82
N GLY A 385 7.64 17.37 8.05
CA GLY A 385 8.00 16.33 7.09
C GLY A 385 8.76 16.86 5.87
N GLY A 386 9.19 15.96 5.01
CA GLY A 386 10.11 16.27 3.91
C GLY A 386 9.52 17.20 2.85
N LYS A 387 8.32 16.89 2.36
CA LYS A 387 7.65 17.63 1.28
C LYS A 387 7.26 19.04 1.69
N ALA A 388 6.59 19.18 2.84
CA ALA A 388 6.09 20.49 3.28
C ALA A 388 7.25 21.42 3.69
N ALA A 389 8.30 20.89 4.34
CA ALA A 389 9.50 21.68 4.61
C ALA A 389 10.22 22.11 3.32
N GLY A 390 10.27 21.24 2.31
CA GLY A 390 10.82 21.59 0.99
C GLY A 390 10.06 22.74 0.33
N LEU A 391 8.73 22.76 0.44
CA LEU A 391 7.89 23.83 -0.07
C LEU A 391 8.06 25.15 0.69
N LEU A 392 8.10 25.12 2.03
CA LEU A 392 8.37 26.34 2.81
C LEU A 392 9.75 26.93 2.47
N ALA A 393 10.78 26.09 2.36
CA ALA A 393 12.11 26.55 1.95
C ALA A 393 12.12 27.13 0.53
N ALA A 394 11.24 26.64 -0.36
CA ALA A 394 11.12 27.16 -1.71
C ALA A 394 10.51 28.57 -1.76
N LEU A 395 9.59 28.91 -0.86
CA LEU A 395 8.91 30.21 -0.82
C LEU A 395 9.90 31.39 -0.82
N GLU A 396 11.01 31.27 -0.10
CA GLU A 396 12.00 32.34 0.05
C GLU A 396 12.78 32.65 -1.24
N VAL A 397 12.74 31.77 -2.23
CA VAL A 397 13.59 31.83 -3.43
C VAL A 397 12.82 31.74 -4.74
N LEU A 398 11.49 31.79 -4.71
CA LEU A 398 10.68 31.71 -5.93
C LEU A 398 10.94 32.93 -6.84
N PRO A 399 11.22 32.71 -8.13
CA PRO A 399 11.29 33.80 -9.10
C PRO A 399 9.93 34.47 -9.30
N ALA A 400 9.94 35.69 -9.85
CA ALA A 400 8.72 36.37 -10.28
C ALA A 400 7.89 35.49 -11.24
N GLY A 401 6.57 35.45 -11.01
CA GLY A 401 5.65 34.60 -11.77
C GLY A 401 5.61 33.13 -11.32
N CYS A 402 6.34 32.77 -10.26
CA CYS A 402 6.22 31.48 -9.58
C CYS A 402 5.59 31.68 -8.20
N ARG A 403 4.71 30.77 -7.78
CA ARG A 403 4.13 30.75 -6.43
C ARG A 403 3.87 29.33 -5.94
N VAL A 404 3.86 29.15 -4.62
CA VAL A 404 3.31 27.94 -4.01
C VAL A 404 1.82 28.19 -3.70
N PRO A 405 0.91 27.25 -4.01
CA PRO A 405 -0.50 27.38 -3.64
C PRO A 405 -0.67 27.51 -2.12
N ARG A 406 -1.61 28.36 -1.68
CA ARG A 406 -1.90 28.55 -0.25
C ARG A 406 -2.27 27.23 0.41
N GLY A 407 -1.98 27.10 1.70
CA GLY A 407 -2.30 25.89 2.42
C GLY A 407 -1.85 25.95 3.87
N PHE A 408 -1.90 24.79 4.51
CA PHE A 408 -1.39 24.57 5.86
C PHE A 408 -0.90 23.14 6.02
N VAL A 409 -0.16 22.89 7.09
CA VAL A 409 0.42 21.59 7.42
C VAL A 409 -0.10 21.16 8.78
N VAL A 410 -0.81 20.04 8.84
CA VAL A 410 -1.08 19.31 10.08
C VAL A 410 0.23 18.63 10.49
N THR A 411 0.79 19.05 11.61
CA THR A 411 2.20 18.75 11.94
C THR A 411 2.41 17.32 12.43
N SER A 412 3.68 16.91 12.45
CA SER A 412 4.09 15.65 13.07
C SER A 412 3.77 15.60 14.57
N SER A 413 3.69 16.76 15.23
CA SER A 413 3.22 16.87 16.63
C SER A 413 1.74 16.49 16.75
N ALA A 414 0.88 16.91 15.81
CA ALA A 414 -0.52 16.50 15.79
C ALA A 414 -0.67 14.98 15.60
N TYR A 415 0.16 14.36 14.75
CA TYR A 415 0.23 12.90 14.61
C TYR A 415 0.65 12.23 15.92
N ARG A 416 1.75 12.67 16.53
CA ARG A 416 2.25 12.11 17.81
C ARG A 416 1.24 12.27 18.93
N LEU A 417 0.57 13.42 19.00
CA LEU A 417 -0.53 13.66 19.94
C LEU A 417 -1.68 12.68 19.70
N HIS A 418 -2.05 12.46 18.43
CA HIS A 418 -3.07 11.47 18.06
C HIS A 418 -2.69 10.02 18.44
N LEU A 419 -1.40 9.72 18.55
CA LEU A 419 -0.90 8.41 19.00
C LEU A 419 -0.80 8.26 20.53
N LEU A 420 -0.95 9.33 21.32
CA LEU A 420 -1.01 9.18 22.77
C LEU A 420 -2.22 8.32 23.17
N GLY A 421 -2.16 7.64 24.32
CA GLY A 421 -3.30 6.84 24.77
C GLY A 421 -3.27 5.40 24.31
N GLU A 422 -4.49 4.85 24.25
CA GLU A 422 -4.79 3.49 23.82
C GLU A 422 -4.05 3.07 22.56
N ARG A 423 -4.10 3.98 21.58
CA ARG A 423 -3.74 3.76 20.19
C ARG A 423 -2.25 3.50 20.04
N GLY A 424 -1.41 4.32 20.66
CA GLY A 424 0.04 4.18 20.59
C GLY A 424 0.54 2.86 21.14
N GLU A 425 0.03 2.41 22.29
CA GLU A 425 0.48 1.10 22.82
C GLU A 425 -0.06 -0.04 21.98
N ARG A 426 -1.30 0.03 21.48
CA ARG A 426 -1.80 -1.00 20.56
C ARG A 426 -0.99 -1.09 19.27
N LEU A 427 -0.44 0.02 18.78
CA LEU A 427 0.50 0.04 17.66
C LEU A 427 1.86 -0.55 18.07
N HIS A 428 2.36 -0.21 19.25
CA HIS A 428 3.60 -0.75 19.79
C HIS A 428 3.52 -2.28 19.97
N ASP A 429 2.43 -2.77 20.55
CA ASP A 429 2.15 -4.19 20.73
C ASP A 429 2.01 -4.89 19.38
N ALA A 430 1.28 -4.29 18.43
CA ALA A 430 1.18 -4.84 17.07
C ALA A 430 2.55 -5.02 16.41
N VAL A 431 3.46 -4.03 16.52
CA VAL A 431 4.84 -4.15 16.01
C VAL A 431 5.62 -5.25 16.71
N ARG A 432 5.42 -5.43 18.03
CA ARG A 432 6.10 -6.47 18.82
C ARG A 432 5.60 -7.88 18.53
N GLU A 433 4.29 -8.03 18.29
CA GLU A 433 3.62 -9.33 18.14
C GLU A 433 3.56 -9.82 16.69
N ILE A 434 3.38 -8.92 15.73
CA ILE A 434 3.08 -9.27 14.34
C ILE A 434 4.34 -9.11 13.49
N ARG A 435 4.82 -10.23 12.93
CA ARG A 435 5.96 -10.26 12.00
C ARG A 435 5.54 -10.11 10.54
N ASP A 436 4.35 -10.59 10.18
CA ASP A 436 3.82 -10.44 8.82
C ASP A 436 3.42 -8.98 8.56
N GLY A 437 4.08 -8.34 7.59
CA GLY A 437 3.87 -6.92 7.27
C GLY A 437 2.44 -6.60 6.81
N ALA A 438 1.76 -7.53 6.14
CA ALA A 438 0.38 -7.33 5.71
C ALA A 438 -0.60 -7.38 6.88
N ALA A 439 -0.43 -8.32 7.82
CA ALA A 439 -1.20 -8.38 9.06
C ALA A 439 -0.93 -7.18 9.96
N LEU A 440 0.33 -6.75 10.08
CA LEU A 440 0.71 -5.56 10.84
C LEU A 440 0.03 -4.32 10.24
N SER A 441 0.11 -4.15 8.92
CA SER A 441 -0.57 -3.10 8.17
C SER A 441 -2.07 -3.08 8.46
N ARG A 442 -2.77 -4.23 8.30
CA ARG A 442 -4.21 -4.32 8.61
C ARG A 442 -4.52 -3.93 10.05
N ARG A 443 -3.77 -4.43 11.03
CA ARG A 443 -3.99 -4.15 12.45
C ARG A 443 -3.75 -2.68 12.78
N ALA A 444 -2.64 -2.12 12.33
CA ALA A 444 -2.25 -0.74 12.58
C ALA A 444 -3.21 0.26 11.92
N ARG A 445 -3.56 0.02 10.65
CA ARG A 445 -4.54 0.84 9.93
C ARG A 445 -5.91 0.77 10.59
N ALA A 446 -6.35 -0.39 11.08
CA ALA A 446 -7.59 -0.51 11.83
C ALA A 446 -7.58 0.30 13.14
N ILE A 447 -6.44 0.39 13.84
CA ILE A 447 -6.28 1.20 15.05
C ILE A 447 -6.44 2.70 14.73
N LEU A 448 -5.77 3.17 13.66
CA LEU A 448 -5.80 4.57 13.24
C LEU A 448 -7.15 4.99 12.64
N LEU A 449 -7.72 4.15 11.78
CA LEU A 449 -9.00 4.39 11.12
C LEU A 449 -10.22 4.06 12.00
N GLY A 450 -10.02 3.38 13.13
CA GLY A 450 -11.07 3.17 14.13
C GLY A 450 -11.23 4.31 15.14
N SER A 451 -10.31 5.29 15.15
CA SER A 451 -10.26 6.33 16.18
C SER A 451 -10.44 7.74 15.62
N GLU A 452 -11.32 8.55 16.18
CA GLU A 452 -11.49 9.95 15.79
C GLU A 452 -10.24 10.80 16.07
N VAL A 453 -10.06 11.86 15.26
CA VAL A 453 -9.02 12.87 15.48
C VAL A 453 -9.27 13.55 16.82
N LEU A 454 -8.21 13.89 17.54
CA LEU A 454 -8.35 14.60 18.82
C LEU A 454 -8.98 15.98 18.59
N GLU A 455 -9.92 16.36 19.45
CA GLU A 455 -10.72 17.57 19.30
C GLU A 455 -9.88 18.84 19.12
N ASP A 456 -8.76 18.97 19.84
CA ASP A 456 -7.89 20.14 19.69
C ASP A 456 -7.18 20.19 18.33
N VAL A 457 -6.86 19.02 17.74
CA VAL A 457 -6.34 18.97 16.36
C VAL A 457 -7.46 19.32 15.37
N VAL A 458 -8.70 18.89 15.62
CA VAL A 458 -9.86 19.24 14.79
C VAL A 458 -10.06 20.76 14.78
N ARG A 459 -10.06 21.41 15.95
CA ARG A 459 -10.25 22.87 16.08
C ARG A 459 -9.20 23.67 15.32
N GLU A 460 -7.93 23.26 15.40
CA GLU A 460 -6.84 23.92 14.67
C GLU A 460 -6.95 23.71 13.15
N ILE A 461 -7.34 22.51 12.71
CA ILE A 461 -7.60 22.23 11.29
C ILE A 461 -8.79 23.07 10.79
N GLU A 462 -9.87 23.16 11.56
CA GLU A 462 -11.06 23.96 11.22
C GLU A 462 -10.74 25.45 11.11
N ALA A 463 -9.94 25.99 12.04
CA ALA A 463 -9.48 27.36 11.98
C ALA A 463 -8.65 27.64 10.72
N ALA A 464 -7.68 26.75 10.41
CA ALA A 464 -6.85 26.88 9.22
C ALA A 464 -7.65 26.68 7.91
N TRP A 465 -8.61 25.76 7.90
CA TRP A 465 -9.54 25.53 6.79
C TRP A 465 -10.39 26.77 6.51
N THR A 466 -10.93 27.39 7.56
CA THR A 466 -11.74 28.61 7.46
C THR A 466 -10.93 29.78 6.88
N LEU A 467 -9.68 29.95 7.34
CA LEU A 467 -8.78 30.97 6.81
C LEU A 467 -8.35 30.68 5.36
N LEU A 468 -8.19 29.41 4.99
CA LEU A 468 -7.86 29.00 3.63
C LEU A 468 -9.01 29.29 2.67
N GLY A 469 -10.27 29.15 3.09
CA GLY A 469 -11.45 29.53 2.31
C GLY A 469 -11.53 28.91 0.90
N ALA A 470 -10.80 27.82 0.66
CA ALA A 470 -10.72 27.18 -0.65
C ALA A 470 -11.93 26.26 -0.88
N ALA A 471 -12.45 26.23 -2.10
CA ALA A 471 -13.54 25.32 -2.45
C ALA A 471 -13.07 23.85 -2.46
N ARG A 472 -11.82 23.61 -2.89
CA ARG A 472 -11.21 22.29 -3.00
C ARG A 472 -9.75 22.36 -2.62
N VAL A 473 -9.23 21.26 -2.08
CA VAL A 473 -7.82 21.12 -1.67
C VAL A 473 -7.21 19.81 -2.16
N ALA A 474 -5.89 19.78 -2.22
CA ALA A 474 -5.10 18.57 -2.22
C ALA A 474 -4.69 18.23 -0.78
N VAL A 475 -4.83 16.96 -0.39
CA VAL A 475 -4.36 16.43 0.90
C VAL A 475 -3.22 15.47 0.61
N ARG A 476 -2.01 15.82 1.07
CA ARG A 476 -0.74 15.16 0.76
C ARG A 476 -0.03 14.74 2.03
N SER A 477 0.42 13.51 2.08
CA SER A 477 1.29 12.98 3.13
C SER A 477 2.70 13.59 3.02
N SER A 478 3.25 14.10 4.14
CA SER A 478 4.63 14.61 4.28
C SER A 478 5.31 13.92 5.47
N ALA A 479 6.06 12.83 5.24
CA ALA A 479 6.63 12.06 6.35
C ALA A 479 7.95 12.68 6.87
N THR A 480 8.28 12.51 8.15
CA THR A 480 9.52 13.05 8.75
C THR A 480 10.80 12.40 8.25
N VAL A 481 10.68 11.27 7.55
CA VAL A 481 11.80 10.50 7.00
C VAL A 481 11.87 10.54 5.47
N GLU A 482 10.88 11.16 4.81
CA GLU A 482 11.01 11.48 3.38
C GLU A 482 12.23 12.39 3.16
N ASP A 483 12.90 12.22 2.02
CA ASP A 483 14.16 12.88 1.60
C ASP A 483 15.24 12.99 2.69
N GLY A 484 15.32 11.97 3.56
CA GLY A 484 16.36 11.82 4.57
C GLY A 484 17.65 11.19 4.03
N PRO A 485 18.72 11.14 4.84
CA PRO A 485 19.98 10.50 4.45
C PRO A 485 19.87 8.99 4.19
N SER A 486 18.85 8.36 4.77
CA SER A 486 18.64 6.91 4.77
C SER A 486 17.84 6.37 3.57
N GLY A 487 17.45 7.24 2.62
CA GLY A 487 16.64 6.92 1.45
C GLY A 487 15.36 7.75 1.34
N SER A 488 14.79 7.85 0.14
CA SER A 488 13.51 8.46 -0.14
C SER A 488 12.41 7.41 -0.03
N LEU A 489 11.47 7.58 0.91
CA LEU A 489 10.21 6.84 0.93
C LEU A 489 9.22 7.40 -0.11
N ALA A 490 9.73 7.91 -1.23
CA ALA A 490 8.98 8.70 -2.19
C ALA A 490 7.86 7.87 -2.83
N GLY A 491 6.66 8.47 -2.95
CA GLY A 491 5.49 7.84 -3.57
C GLY A 491 4.91 6.63 -2.81
N LEU A 492 5.32 6.38 -1.57
CA LEU A 492 4.77 5.32 -0.71
C LEU A 492 3.51 5.72 0.04
N PHE A 493 3.15 6.99 0.02
CA PHE A 493 2.05 7.51 0.82
C PHE A 493 0.98 8.11 -0.06
N ASP A 494 -0.25 8.03 0.42
CA ASP A 494 -1.42 8.39 -0.37
C ASP A 494 -1.52 9.92 -0.51
N THR A 495 -2.07 10.36 -1.64
CA THR A 495 -2.37 11.75 -1.99
C THR A 495 -3.76 11.80 -2.58
N TRP A 496 -4.53 12.82 -2.24
CA TRP A 496 -5.88 13.02 -2.76
C TRP A 496 -6.01 14.42 -3.31
N LEU A 497 -6.51 14.54 -4.54
CA LEU A 497 -6.78 15.80 -5.21
C LEU A 497 -8.28 16.09 -5.22
N GLY A 498 -8.66 17.37 -5.23
CA GLY A 498 -10.06 17.79 -5.37
C GLY A 498 -10.93 17.54 -4.14
N VAL A 499 -10.33 17.40 -2.95
CA VAL A 499 -11.03 17.18 -1.68
C VAL A 499 -11.86 18.41 -1.31
N ALA A 500 -13.14 18.21 -1.02
CA ALA A 500 -14.08 19.28 -0.69
C ALA A 500 -14.69 19.06 0.70
N GLY A 501 -14.74 20.13 1.51
CA GLY A 501 -15.37 20.13 2.83
C GLY A 501 -14.44 19.69 3.97
N LEU A 502 -14.69 20.24 5.16
CA LEU A 502 -13.88 20.01 6.35
C LEU A 502 -13.89 18.53 6.80
N ASP A 503 -15.06 17.89 6.80
CA ASP A 503 -15.20 16.48 7.20
C ASP A 503 -14.32 15.56 6.36
N GLU A 504 -14.27 15.81 5.05
CA GLU A 504 -13.43 15.05 4.14
C GLU A 504 -11.95 15.36 4.37
N VAL A 505 -11.56 16.61 4.64
CA VAL A 505 -10.17 16.94 5.02
C VAL A 505 -9.74 16.20 6.30
N LEU A 506 -10.60 16.14 7.31
CA LEU A 506 -10.35 15.37 8.53
C LEU A 506 -10.24 13.87 8.25
N HIS A 507 -11.12 13.33 7.40
CA HIS A 507 -11.07 11.94 6.98
C HIS A 507 -9.76 11.61 6.22
N ARG A 508 -9.37 12.44 5.25
CA ARG A 508 -8.13 12.29 4.47
C ARG A 508 -6.89 12.49 5.32
N THR A 509 -6.93 13.34 6.34
CA THR A 509 -5.84 13.48 7.32
C THR A 509 -5.60 12.15 8.07
N ARG A 510 -6.67 11.48 8.50
CA ARG A 510 -6.56 10.15 9.14
C ARG A 510 -6.07 9.09 8.17
N LEU A 511 -6.52 9.11 6.93
CA LEU A 511 -6.02 8.21 5.89
C LEU A 511 -4.52 8.45 5.62
N ALA A 512 -4.08 9.71 5.57
CA ALA A 512 -2.67 10.05 5.43
C ALA A 512 -1.83 9.48 6.58
N TRP A 513 -2.27 9.62 7.83
CA TRP A 513 -1.63 8.99 8.99
C TRP A 513 -1.60 7.46 8.91
N ALA A 514 -2.70 6.85 8.45
CA ALA A 514 -2.78 5.41 8.24
C ALA A 514 -1.87 4.94 7.09
N SER A 515 -1.59 5.80 6.11
CA SER A 515 -0.74 5.46 4.96
C SER A 515 0.71 5.19 5.35
N LEU A 516 1.18 5.75 6.48
CA LEU A 516 2.48 5.40 7.08
C LEU A 516 2.59 3.90 7.41
N TRP A 517 1.45 3.28 7.68
CA TRP A 517 1.32 1.88 8.06
C TRP A 517 0.83 1.00 6.89
N ASN A 518 0.78 1.52 5.67
CA ASN A 518 0.51 0.70 4.49
C ASN A 518 1.60 -0.38 4.34
N THR A 519 1.23 -1.51 3.76
CA THR A 519 2.14 -2.66 3.61
C THR A 519 3.41 -2.26 2.85
N ARG A 520 3.31 -1.42 1.82
CA ARG A 520 4.46 -0.87 1.09
C ARG A 520 5.38 0.01 1.93
N ALA A 521 4.82 0.87 2.77
CA ALA A 521 5.57 1.75 3.65
C ALA A 521 6.32 0.96 4.72
N LEU A 522 5.64 -0.01 5.36
CA LEU A 522 6.24 -0.91 6.35
C LEU A 522 7.39 -1.72 5.75
N ARG A 523 7.22 -2.26 4.54
CA ARG A 523 8.28 -3.00 3.82
C ARG A 523 9.48 -2.12 3.51
N ALA A 524 9.26 -0.92 2.98
CA ALA A 524 10.32 0.01 2.66
C ALA A 524 11.11 0.45 3.91
N MET A 525 10.41 0.74 5.01
CA MET A 525 11.03 1.08 6.29
C MET A 525 11.85 -0.09 6.85
N ALA A 526 11.30 -1.31 6.82
CA ALA A 526 12.01 -2.51 7.26
C ALA A 526 13.30 -2.75 6.46
N ALA A 527 13.27 -2.53 5.13
CA ALA A 527 14.43 -2.71 4.26
C ALA A 527 15.62 -1.79 4.60
N ILE A 528 15.35 -0.59 5.13
CA ILE A 528 16.37 0.37 5.57
C ILE A 528 16.63 0.33 7.09
N GLY A 529 16.07 -0.67 7.79
CA GLY A 529 16.22 -0.84 9.24
C GLY A 529 15.51 0.22 10.09
N LEU A 530 14.47 0.86 9.55
CA LEU A 530 13.70 1.91 10.22
C LEU A 530 12.43 1.32 10.85
N SER A 531 12.17 1.65 12.12
CA SER A 531 10.92 1.28 12.77
C SER A 531 9.81 2.27 12.42
N PRO A 532 8.58 1.81 12.09
CA PRO A 532 7.44 2.71 11.89
C PRO A 532 7.09 3.53 13.13
N LEU A 533 7.51 3.09 14.33
CA LEU A 533 7.29 3.81 15.59
C LEU A 533 8.19 5.05 15.74
N ASP A 534 9.30 5.09 15.02
CA ASP A 534 10.26 6.21 15.06
C ASP A 534 9.92 7.29 14.02
N VAL A 535 8.93 7.03 13.17
CA VAL A 535 8.50 7.92 12.09
C VAL A 535 7.22 8.65 12.46
N ALA A 536 7.11 9.91 12.07
CA ALA A 536 5.87 10.66 12.16
C ALA A 536 5.41 11.14 10.78
N GLN A 537 4.11 11.30 10.63
CA GLN A 537 3.46 11.67 9.37
C GLN A 537 2.78 13.03 9.52
N ALA A 538 3.38 14.08 8.96
CA ALA A 538 2.67 15.34 8.75
C ALA A 538 1.76 15.22 7.52
N VAL A 539 0.78 16.14 7.42
CA VAL A 539 -0.19 16.19 6.32
C VAL A 539 -0.26 17.62 5.79
N LEU A 540 0.11 17.79 4.53
CA LEU A 540 0.04 19.03 3.79
C LEU A 540 -1.34 19.15 3.14
N VAL A 541 -2.05 20.23 3.44
CA VAL A 541 -3.34 20.59 2.85
C VAL A 541 -3.15 21.86 2.05
N GLN A 542 -3.33 21.78 0.73
CA GLN A 542 -3.09 22.91 -0.18
C GLN A 542 -4.31 23.20 -1.04
N GLU A 543 -4.57 24.45 -1.34
CA GLU A 543 -5.54 24.82 -2.37
C GLU A 543 -5.18 24.12 -3.70
N ILE A 544 -6.19 23.59 -4.38
CA ILE A 544 -6.03 23.07 -5.73
C ILE A 544 -6.59 24.08 -6.71
N SER A 545 -5.80 24.39 -7.74
CA SER A 545 -6.22 25.24 -8.86
C SER A 545 -6.20 24.41 -10.14
N GLU A 546 -7.11 24.70 -11.06
CA GLU A 546 -7.02 24.14 -12.40
C GLU A 546 -5.74 24.61 -13.08
N THR A 547 -5.06 23.68 -13.73
CA THR A 547 -3.82 23.94 -14.47
C THR A 547 -4.04 23.62 -15.93
N ARG A 548 -3.56 24.51 -16.80
CA ARG A 548 -3.53 24.27 -18.24
C ARG A 548 -2.64 23.09 -18.58
N ALA A 549 -1.46 23.04 -17.94
CA ALA A 549 -0.50 21.96 -18.04
C ALA A 549 0.19 21.76 -16.69
N ALA A 550 0.67 20.55 -16.40
CA ALA A 550 1.39 20.24 -15.19
C ALA A 550 2.40 19.13 -15.43
N GLY A 551 3.39 19.02 -14.55
CA GLY A 551 4.48 18.09 -14.79
C GLY A 551 5.52 18.04 -13.68
N VAL A 552 6.63 17.41 -14.03
CA VAL A 552 7.82 17.28 -13.20
C VAL A 552 9.02 17.88 -13.91
N LEU A 553 9.85 18.59 -13.16
CA LEU A 553 11.08 19.23 -13.62
C LEU A 553 12.26 18.69 -12.82
N PHE A 554 13.33 18.29 -13.51
CA PHE A 554 14.63 17.97 -12.92
C PHE A 554 15.60 19.09 -13.29
N SER A 555 16.19 19.74 -12.29
CA SER A 555 17.11 20.87 -12.49
C SER A 555 18.41 20.47 -13.20
N ARG A 556 18.69 19.17 -13.29
CA ARG A 556 19.72 18.54 -14.12
C ARG A 556 19.17 17.28 -14.76
N ASP A 557 19.55 17.00 -16.00
CA ASP A 557 19.17 15.77 -16.70
C ASP A 557 19.72 14.53 -15.96
N PRO A 558 18.83 13.61 -15.49
CA PRO A 558 19.26 12.39 -14.84
C PRO A 558 20.11 11.46 -15.72
N ALA A 559 20.03 11.59 -17.06
CA ALA A 559 20.81 10.81 -18.01
C ALA A 559 22.24 11.35 -18.22
N GLY A 560 22.64 12.43 -17.53
CA GLY A 560 24.01 12.92 -17.49
C GLY A 560 24.32 14.18 -18.32
N ARG A 561 23.32 14.85 -18.91
CA ARG A 561 23.51 16.17 -19.56
C ARG A 561 23.49 17.27 -18.51
N SER A 562 24.66 17.67 -18.01
CA SER A 562 24.77 18.59 -16.88
C SER A 562 24.28 20.03 -17.15
N ASP A 563 24.18 20.44 -18.40
CA ASP A 563 23.76 21.77 -18.87
C ASP A 563 22.25 21.87 -19.19
N ALA A 564 21.52 20.76 -19.05
CA ALA A 564 20.11 20.68 -19.39
C ALA A 564 19.21 20.49 -18.15
N VAL A 565 18.11 21.25 -18.11
CA VAL A 565 16.93 20.98 -17.30
C VAL A 565 16.04 20.01 -18.09
N LEU A 566 15.59 18.94 -17.45
CA LEU A 566 14.64 18.00 -18.04
C LEU A 566 13.24 18.32 -17.52
N VAL A 567 12.29 18.57 -18.42
CA VAL A 567 10.88 18.80 -18.09
C VAL A 567 10.03 17.70 -18.72
N ASN A 568 9.16 17.09 -17.93
CA ASN A 568 8.12 16.18 -18.40
C ASN A 568 6.76 16.74 -18.04
N ALA A 569 5.91 17.05 -19.01
CA ALA A 569 4.64 17.75 -18.79
C ALA A 569 3.50 17.19 -19.62
N THR A 570 2.28 17.34 -19.11
CA THR A 570 1.03 16.97 -19.79
C THR A 570 0.01 18.08 -19.60
N TRP A 571 -1.04 18.04 -20.41
CA TRP A 571 -2.22 18.88 -20.26
C TRP A 571 -2.98 18.55 -18.96
N GLY A 572 -3.63 19.54 -18.35
CA GLY A 572 -4.43 19.35 -17.14
C GLY A 572 -3.59 19.18 -15.87
N LEU A 573 -4.07 18.35 -14.94
CA LEU A 573 -3.46 18.08 -13.63
C LEU A 573 -2.28 17.09 -13.74
N GLY A 574 -1.27 17.27 -12.89
CA GLY A 574 0.01 16.55 -12.98
C GLY A 574 0.07 15.18 -12.31
N GLU A 575 -1.03 14.71 -11.68
CA GLU A 575 -1.08 13.45 -10.93
C GLU A 575 -0.61 12.26 -11.77
N ALA A 576 -1.16 12.12 -12.99
CA ALA A 576 -0.82 11.04 -13.91
C ALA A 576 0.65 11.04 -14.36
N ILE A 577 1.30 12.21 -14.46
CA ILE A 577 2.73 12.28 -14.75
C ILE A 577 3.57 11.91 -13.53
N SER A 578 3.19 12.40 -12.34
CA SER A 578 3.93 12.11 -11.10
C SER A 578 3.95 10.61 -10.77
N GLN A 579 2.93 9.88 -11.21
CA GLN A 579 2.81 8.43 -11.07
C GLN A 579 3.41 7.65 -12.27
N GLY A 580 3.84 8.35 -13.33
CA GLY A 580 4.42 7.73 -14.53
C GLY A 580 3.40 7.00 -15.40
N GLU A 581 2.11 7.31 -15.27
CA GLU A 581 1.01 6.65 -15.97
C GLU A 581 0.79 7.17 -17.39
N VAL A 582 1.19 8.41 -17.67
CA VAL A 582 1.05 9.06 -18.98
C VAL A 582 2.41 9.46 -19.54
N GLY A 583 2.64 9.11 -20.81
CA GLY A 583 3.76 9.62 -21.60
C GLY A 583 3.50 11.08 -22.00
N GLY A 584 3.90 12.01 -21.13
CA GLY A 584 3.88 13.44 -21.39
C GLY A 584 4.93 13.89 -22.41
N ASP A 585 4.90 15.18 -22.73
CA ASP A 585 5.93 15.83 -23.54
C ASP A 585 7.22 15.97 -22.72
N LEU A 586 8.35 15.56 -23.31
CA LEU A 586 9.68 15.75 -22.74
C LEU A 586 10.36 16.94 -23.41
N TYR A 587 10.97 17.81 -22.60
CA TYR A 587 11.75 18.96 -23.05
C TYR A 587 13.10 18.96 -22.35
N TRP A 588 14.18 19.06 -23.13
CA TRP A 588 15.51 19.40 -22.65
C TRP A 588 15.72 20.89 -22.87
N VAL A 589 15.89 21.62 -21.78
CA VAL A 589 15.95 23.07 -21.80
C VAL A 589 17.33 23.51 -21.30
N ARG A 590 18.01 24.38 -22.05
CA ARG A 590 19.30 24.93 -21.62
C ARG A 590 19.10 25.70 -20.32
N ARG A 591 19.84 25.30 -19.29
CA ARG A 591 19.65 25.80 -17.93
C ARG A 591 19.84 27.31 -17.81
N GLU A 592 20.78 27.89 -18.55
CA GLU A 592 21.11 29.31 -18.48
C GLU A 592 20.11 30.21 -19.20
N THR A 593 19.59 29.77 -20.34
CA THR A 593 18.82 30.64 -21.25
C THR A 593 17.34 30.29 -21.33
N GLY A 594 16.93 29.08 -20.94
CA GLY A 594 15.57 28.60 -21.17
C GLY A 594 15.31 28.14 -22.61
N GLU A 595 16.35 28.07 -23.44
CA GLU A 595 16.23 27.63 -24.84
C GLU A 595 15.98 26.11 -24.92
N VAL A 596 15.05 25.70 -25.77
CA VAL A 596 14.77 24.28 -26.00
C VAL A 596 15.88 23.67 -26.83
N LEU A 597 16.64 22.74 -26.24
CA LEU A 597 17.69 21.97 -26.90
C LEU A 597 17.13 20.81 -27.71
N ALA A 598 16.13 20.13 -27.14
CA ALA A 598 15.43 19.01 -27.76
C ALA A 598 14.04 18.86 -27.12
N SER A 599 13.11 18.27 -27.86
CA SER A 599 11.80 17.89 -27.35
C SER A 599 11.35 16.56 -27.95
N GLU A 600 10.71 15.72 -27.14
CA GLU A 600 10.00 14.53 -27.57
C GLU A 600 8.51 14.72 -27.23
N PRO A 601 7.60 14.82 -28.22
CA PRO A 601 6.18 14.97 -27.94
C PRO A 601 5.61 13.69 -27.33
N GLY A 602 4.73 13.87 -26.36
CA GLY A 602 3.94 12.81 -25.76
C GLY A 602 2.80 12.35 -26.68
N ALA A 603 2.14 11.27 -26.29
CA ALA A 603 1.01 10.69 -27.02
C ALA A 603 -0.31 10.84 -26.23
N ALA A 604 -0.42 11.87 -25.38
CA ALA A 604 -1.60 12.08 -24.56
C ALA A 604 -2.85 12.35 -25.42
N VAL A 605 -3.88 11.54 -25.23
CA VAL A 605 -5.21 11.67 -25.86
C VAL A 605 -6.29 12.15 -24.87
N SER A 606 -5.94 12.19 -23.59
CA SER A 606 -6.78 12.58 -22.47
C SER A 606 -5.93 13.33 -21.43
N CYS A 607 -6.59 14.04 -20.53
CA CYS A 607 -5.96 14.66 -19.36
C CYS A 607 -6.80 14.49 -18.10
N LEU A 608 -6.18 14.67 -16.94
CA LEU A 608 -6.88 14.73 -15.67
C LEU A 608 -7.37 16.15 -15.41
N ALA A 609 -8.63 16.25 -15.00
CA ALA A 609 -9.29 17.49 -14.58
C ALA A 609 -9.95 17.30 -13.21
N LEU A 610 -10.31 18.40 -12.55
CA LEU A 610 -11.11 18.33 -11.33
C LEU A 610 -12.53 17.91 -11.68
N ASP A 611 -13.09 16.97 -10.92
CA ASP A 611 -14.46 16.51 -11.13
C ASP A 611 -15.45 17.63 -10.82
N PRO A 612 -16.29 18.09 -11.75
CA PRO A 612 -17.32 19.08 -11.46
C PRO A 612 -18.24 18.68 -10.29
N ALA A 613 -18.47 17.39 -10.08
CA ALA A 613 -19.27 16.87 -8.96
C ALA A 613 -18.59 16.98 -7.58
N GLY A 614 -17.30 17.32 -7.52
CA GLY A 614 -16.55 17.48 -6.28
C GLY A 614 -16.05 16.17 -5.66
N THR A 615 -16.08 15.08 -6.43
CA THR A 615 -15.66 13.73 -6.02
C THR A 615 -14.17 13.44 -6.22
N GLY A 616 -13.38 14.44 -6.60
CA GLY A 616 -11.93 14.33 -6.80
C GLY A 616 -11.51 14.75 -8.20
N THR A 617 -10.88 13.83 -8.93
CA THR A 617 -10.40 14.02 -10.30
C THR A 617 -11.06 13.06 -11.27
N ILE A 618 -11.18 13.49 -12.53
CA ILE A 618 -11.72 12.69 -13.63
C ILE A 618 -10.79 12.78 -14.84
N GLU A 619 -10.76 11.71 -15.62
CA GLU A 619 -10.10 11.71 -16.93
C GLU A 619 -11.07 12.27 -17.98
N VAL A 620 -10.61 13.26 -18.75
CA VAL A 620 -11.39 13.88 -19.83
C VAL A 620 -10.61 13.78 -21.15
N PRO A 621 -11.30 13.57 -22.29
CA PRO A 621 -10.66 13.59 -23.60
C PRO A 621 -10.02 14.94 -23.89
N LEU A 622 -8.85 14.94 -24.52
CA LEU A 622 -8.23 16.19 -24.98
C LEU A 622 -8.99 16.72 -26.20
N PRO A 623 -9.28 18.04 -26.24
CA PRO A 623 -9.80 18.68 -27.44
C PRO A 623 -8.87 18.44 -28.64
N LEU A 624 -9.44 18.25 -29.83
CA LEU A 624 -8.68 17.97 -31.06
C LEU A 624 -7.65 19.07 -31.37
N GLU A 625 -7.88 20.30 -30.92
CA GLU A 625 -6.98 21.43 -31.08
C GLU A 625 -5.70 21.32 -30.23
N ARG A 626 -5.74 20.52 -29.15
CA ARG A 626 -4.61 20.29 -28.22
C ARG A 626 -3.91 18.96 -28.48
N ALA A 627 -4.60 17.97 -29.03
CA ALA A 627 -4.04 16.67 -29.35
C ALA A 627 -2.83 16.80 -30.31
N GLY A 628 -1.70 16.21 -29.94
CA GLY A 628 -0.45 16.27 -30.72
C GLY A 628 0.25 17.64 -30.72
N ARG A 629 -0.21 18.62 -29.93
CA ARG A 629 0.48 19.89 -29.72
C ARG A 629 1.26 19.89 -28.40
N PRO A 630 2.42 20.59 -28.34
CA PRO A 630 3.16 20.78 -27.10
C PRO A 630 2.29 21.43 -26.02
N CYS A 631 2.26 20.83 -24.83
CA CYS A 631 1.56 21.37 -23.68
C CYS A 631 2.25 22.60 -23.06
N LEU A 632 3.54 22.81 -23.35
CA LEU A 632 4.32 23.95 -22.86
C LEU A 632 4.86 24.80 -24.01
N GLY A 633 4.79 26.12 -23.86
CA GLY A 633 5.40 27.07 -24.79
C GLY A 633 6.80 27.53 -24.35
N PRO A 634 7.55 28.24 -25.21
CA PRO A 634 8.88 28.75 -24.88
C PRO A 634 8.94 29.63 -23.61
N GLY A 635 7.89 30.42 -23.38
CA GLY A 635 7.77 31.25 -22.18
C GLY A 635 7.61 30.43 -20.89
N ASP A 636 6.88 29.31 -20.94
CA ASP A 636 6.73 28.40 -19.80
C ASP A 636 8.07 27.73 -19.48
N LEU A 637 8.74 27.21 -20.51
CA LEU A 637 10.04 26.53 -20.38
C LEU A 637 11.13 27.47 -19.85
N SER A 638 11.11 28.75 -20.25
CA SER A 638 12.01 29.77 -19.72
C SER A 638 11.76 30.05 -18.24
N ARG A 639 10.49 30.14 -17.81
CA ARG A 639 10.13 30.30 -16.38
C ARG A 639 10.55 29.08 -15.57
N LEU A 640 10.34 27.87 -16.09
CA LEU A 640 10.73 26.62 -15.45
C LEU A 640 12.26 26.50 -15.30
N ALA A 641 13.04 26.92 -16.30
CA ALA A 641 14.50 26.99 -16.20
C ALA A 641 14.96 28.01 -15.14
N ALA A 642 14.29 29.16 -15.03
CA ALA A 642 14.56 30.14 -13.96
C ALA A 642 14.25 29.57 -12.58
N LEU A 643 13.10 28.89 -12.42
CA LEU A 643 12.71 28.19 -11.19
C LEU A 643 13.75 27.13 -10.80
N ALA A 644 14.15 26.28 -11.75
CA ALA A 644 15.16 25.24 -11.53
C ALA A 644 16.47 25.80 -10.97
N ARG A 645 16.96 26.90 -11.55
CA ARG A 645 18.18 27.57 -11.11
C ARG A 645 18.06 28.15 -9.72
N ALA A 646 16.95 28.82 -9.41
CA ALA A 646 16.74 29.45 -8.11
C ALA A 646 16.69 28.41 -6.99
N LEU A 647 15.92 27.33 -7.20
CA LEU A 647 15.81 26.23 -6.23
C LEU A 647 17.14 25.48 -6.06
N GLU A 648 17.85 25.18 -7.15
CA GLU A 648 19.16 24.52 -7.08
C GLU A 648 20.22 25.39 -6.39
N ALA A 649 20.24 26.70 -6.66
CA ALA A 649 21.16 27.63 -6.02
C ALA A 649 20.94 27.70 -4.50
N SER A 650 19.68 27.73 -4.06
CA SER A 650 19.29 27.72 -2.65
C SER A 650 19.66 26.39 -1.97
N ALA A 651 19.34 25.27 -2.62
CA ALA A 651 19.52 23.94 -2.03
C ALA A 651 20.97 23.40 -2.12
N GLY A 652 21.82 23.99 -2.98
CA GLY A 652 23.19 23.56 -3.24
C GLY A 652 23.31 22.20 -3.95
N ARG A 653 22.20 21.64 -4.45
CA ARG A 653 22.10 20.33 -5.09
C ARG A 653 20.99 20.32 -6.13
N ALA A 654 21.07 19.40 -7.09
CA ALA A 654 20.04 19.25 -8.11
C ALA A 654 18.67 18.95 -7.49
N GLN A 655 17.63 19.57 -8.04
CA GLN A 655 16.27 19.53 -7.52
C GLN A 655 15.33 18.80 -8.50
N ASP A 656 14.29 18.21 -7.93
CA ASP A 656 13.16 17.61 -8.61
C ASP A 656 11.89 18.29 -8.10
N VAL A 657 11.07 18.81 -9.02
CA VAL A 657 10.01 19.78 -8.75
C VAL A 657 8.74 19.35 -9.44
N GLU A 658 7.65 19.21 -8.67
CA GLU A 658 6.31 19.09 -9.24
C GLU A 658 5.73 20.49 -9.45
N PHE A 659 5.23 20.76 -10.65
CA PHE A 659 4.71 22.07 -11.01
C PHE A 659 3.40 21.99 -11.80
N GLY A 660 2.69 23.13 -11.82
CA GLY A 660 1.55 23.40 -12.68
C GLY A 660 1.72 24.75 -13.37
N ILE A 661 1.08 24.91 -14.52
CA ILE A 661 0.94 26.18 -15.23
C ILE A 661 -0.51 26.59 -15.13
N ALA A 662 -0.77 27.69 -14.43
CA ALA A 662 -2.10 28.28 -14.35
C ALA A 662 -2.50 28.92 -15.69
N GLU A 663 -3.79 29.22 -15.86
CA GLU A 663 -4.30 29.85 -17.08
C GLU A 663 -3.71 31.25 -17.34
N ASP A 664 -3.30 31.96 -16.28
CA ASP A 664 -2.60 33.25 -16.39
C ASP A 664 -1.11 33.11 -16.75
N GLY A 665 -0.61 31.88 -16.90
CA GLY A 665 0.78 31.56 -17.22
C GLY A 665 1.72 31.52 -16.01
N SER A 666 1.22 31.74 -14.79
CA SER A 666 2.01 31.59 -13.57
C SER A 666 2.37 30.13 -13.31
N VAL A 667 3.57 29.92 -12.74
CA VAL A 667 4.04 28.59 -12.35
C VAL A 667 3.63 28.33 -10.90
N LEU A 668 2.83 27.30 -10.69
CA LEU A 668 2.46 26.78 -9.38
C LEU A 668 3.46 25.70 -8.99
N VAL A 669 4.07 25.82 -7.80
CA VAL A 669 5.01 24.83 -7.26
C VAL A 669 4.29 23.95 -6.24
N PHE A 670 4.14 22.66 -6.55
CA PHE A 670 3.39 21.72 -5.73
C PHE A 670 4.29 20.84 -4.85
N GLN A 671 5.55 20.65 -5.22
CA GLN A 671 6.54 19.92 -4.43
C GLN A 671 7.96 20.29 -4.86
N VAL A 672 8.91 20.30 -3.92
CA VAL A 672 10.34 20.44 -4.20
C VAL A 672 11.10 19.37 -3.40
N ARG A 673 11.93 18.58 -4.09
CA ARG A 673 12.77 17.54 -3.48
C ARG A 673 14.19 17.55 -4.04
N ARG A 674 15.13 17.00 -3.28
CA ARG A 674 16.53 16.85 -3.70
C ARG A 674 16.69 15.59 -4.55
N ILE A 675 17.50 15.66 -5.61
CA ILE A 675 17.94 14.46 -6.35
C ILE A 675 19.10 13.82 -5.58
N VAL A 676 18.92 12.57 -5.13
CA VAL A 676 19.98 11.77 -4.51
C VAL A 676 20.83 11.14 -5.64
N PRO A 677 22.14 11.39 -5.72
CA PRO A 677 23.00 10.74 -6.71
C PRO A 677 23.01 9.21 -6.50
N SER A 678 23.14 8.42 -7.57
CA SER A 678 23.40 6.98 -7.45
C SER A 678 24.65 6.77 -6.59
N ARG A 679 24.59 5.85 -5.63
CA ARG A 679 25.80 5.36 -4.97
C ARG A 679 26.58 4.59 -6.03
N ALA A 680 27.61 5.22 -6.60
CA ALA A 680 28.64 4.49 -7.33
C ALA A 680 29.33 3.56 -6.31
N GLY A 681 29.02 2.27 -6.39
CA GLY A 681 29.65 1.19 -5.65
C GLY A 681 30.27 0.23 -6.63
#